data_AF-A0A835DN45-F1
#
_entry.id   AF-A0A835DN45-F1
#
_cell.length_a   1.000
_cell.length_b   1.000
_cell.length_c   1.000
_cell.angle_alpha   90.00
_cell.angle_beta   90.00
_cell.angle_gamma   90.00
#
_symmetry.space_group_name_H-M   'P 1'
#
loop_
_entity.id
_entity.type
_entity.pdbx_description
1 polymer ?
#
loop_
_entity_poly.entity_id
_entity_poly.type
_entity_poly.pdbx_seq_one_letter_code
_entity_poly.pdbx_strand_id
1 'polypeptide(L)'
;MAADDSSSHISLNSPSPPSPSRLPTPSHTLQTTHIHHLISLKLDRHNYLLWRTQFIPLLKGYDLEGYVDVTIPCPPRILSAVDTTINPAYLAWQKQDQVLLGWLLSSLSETVLAQVVGFTSTRAVWQTLEKHYASRSRARIMQIRREIQTMRKGSLSMAEYFLRAKQLADNLSASGQPMLETDLQQIMLSGLDSAYDAIVTTLTATIDDFSMDDFQAHLLAFEMRLEAQQAFLQQQPVANVANRNRPPQNSQQSAHTNRGRSSNYRGRNNHRPQSSSSSSSLSVGLQSGDLPFPAGHSGVSSSFLIISKSSIFSRPAAHHRAARLARFRSSSPANQTGTGSAPQLLSGHTLLRVKPLSLPFPGKFLSHLLQIAIQYRTPFQQEIDRIPPPEVAVIPSPSHHSDQKKFDEDEGPTQYQSVGLVIGVTGIVGNSLAEILPLSDTPGGPWKVYGVARRPRPSWNADHPVEYIQCDISDSDDTLTKLSPLIDVTHIFYVTWTSRPTEAENCEANGAMFRNVLRAVIPNAPNLQHICLQTGTKHYLGPFEAFGKIKPHDPPFHEDLPRLNAPNFYYTLEDILFEEAEKKEDLTWSIHRPDVIFGFSAYSLMNLIGTLCVYATICKHEGTPLRFPGTGVAWEGYTDASDADLIAEHHIWASVDPFAKNEAFNCTNGDLFKWKHLWKVLGEQFGVECAEFEEDLLTPKLTLEEIMKDKGPVWDEIVRENELLPTKLEEVGVWWFADVVLGKKVSHLSSMNKSKEHGFLGFRNSKTSYISWIDKMKAFKIVP
;
A
#
# COMPACT_ATOMS: atom_id res chain seq x y z
N MET A 1 -14.78 77.90 27.04
CA MET A 1 -13.36 78.23 26.75
C MET A 1 -12.51 77.02 27.14
N ALA A 2 -11.19 77.05 26.85
CA ALA A 2 -10.23 75.94 27.07
C ALA A 2 -10.31 75.29 28.48
N ALA A 3 -10.04 74.00 28.72
CA ALA A 3 -9.24 72.92 28.08
C ALA A 3 -7.91 72.61 28.80
N ASP A 4 -7.48 71.34 28.65
CA ASP A 4 -6.30 70.62 29.19
C ASP A 4 -6.22 70.47 30.74
N ASP A 5 -5.93 69.33 31.40
CA ASP A 5 -5.33 67.98 31.12
C ASP A 5 -3.90 67.77 31.69
N SER A 6 -3.54 66.51 32.00
CA SER A 6 -2.24 65.94 32.47
C SER A 6 -2.26 65.20 33.82
N SER A 7 -2.72 63.94 33.78
CA SER A 7 -2.13 62.71 34.34
C SER A 7 -1.21 62.66 35.59
N SER A 8 -1.27 61.53 36.31
CA SER A 8 -0.33 61.11 37.37
C SER A 8 0.02 59.60 37.30
N HIS A 9 1.05 59.18 38.03
CA HIS A 9 1.77 57.89 37.82
C HIS A 9 1.09 56.64 38.40
N ILE A 10 1.31 55.49 37.73
CA ILE A 10 1.20 54.13 38.30
C ILE A 10 2.47 53.33 37.92
N SER A 11 2.98 52.51 38.84
CA SER A 11 4.19 51.69 38.66
C SER A 11 3.88 50.25 38.22
N LEU A 12 4.78 49.65 37.45
CA LEU A 12 4.72 48.23 37.03
C LEU A 12 5.78 47.39 37.75
N ASN A 13 5.41 46.20 38.21
CA ASN A 13 6.32 45.19 38.72
C ASN A 13 6.64 44.15 37.63
N SER A 14 7.90 43.73 37.54
CA SER A 14 8.38 42.69 36.62
C SER A 14 8.66 41.36 37.33
N PRO A 15 8.32 40.20 36.75
CA PRO A 15 8.63 38.89 37.33
C PRO A 15 10.08 38.45 37.08
N SER A 16 10.59 37.55 37.94
CA SER A 16 11.95 36.99 37.89
C SER A 16 12.12 35.88 36.83
N PRO A 17 13.34 35.64 36.31
CA PRO A 17 13.61 34.55 35.37
C PRO A 17 13.70 33.17 36.06
N PRO A 18 13.38 32.07 35.35
CA PRO A 18 13.48 30.71 35.88
C PRO A 18 14.92 30.16 35.88
N SER A 19 15.18 29.22 36.78
CA SER A 19 16.45 28.48 36.89
C SER A 19 16.68 27.53 35.70
N PRO A 20 17.94 27.28 35.28
CA PRO A 20 18.24 26.37 34.18
C PRO A 20 17.95 24.91 34.57
N SER A 21 17.20 24.22 33.71
CA SER A 21 16.89 22.79 33.86
C SER A 21 18.10 21.90 33.58
N ARG A 22 18.14 20.73 34.23
CA ARG A 22 19.22 19.76 34.12
C ARG A 22 19.09 18.97 32.82
N LEU A 23 20.09 19.02 31.93
CA LEU A 23 20.13 18.17 30.75
C LEU A 23 20.21 16.67 31.15
N PRO A 24 19.46 15.76 30.50
CA PRO A 24 19.64 14.32 30.68
C PRO A 24 21.05 13.90 30.24
N THR A 25 21.70 13.03 31.00
CA THR A 25 23.02 12.47 30.64
C THR A 25 22.84 11.09 30.01
N PRO A 26 23.05 10.90 28.70
CA PRO A 26 22.87 9.61 28.06
C PRO A 26 23.94 8.62 28.57
N SER A 27 23.53 7.70 29.44
CA SER A 27 24.44 6.78 30.14
C SER A 27 24.75 5.49 29.35
N HIS A 28 24.71 5.57 28.01
CA HIS A 28 25.10 4.46 27.14
C HIS A 28 26.59 4.54 26.81
N THR A 29 27.41 3.86 27.60
CA THR A 29 28.81 3.60 27.24
C THR A 29 28.83 2.60 26.08
N LEU A 30 28.91 3.10 24.84
CA LEU A 30 28.98 2.28 23.62
C LEU A 30 30.14 1.28 23.70
N GLN A 31 29.80 0.03 23.99
CA GLN A 31 30.73 -1.09 23.89
C GLN A 31 31.04 -1.36 22.41
N THR A 32 32.31 -1.60 22.12
CA THR A 32 32.86 -1.55 20.76
C THR A 32 32.67 -2.87 20.02
N THR A 33 31.48 -3.11 19.46
CA THR A 33 31.16 -4.36 18.73
C THR A 33 30.46 -4.15 17.38
N HIS A 34 31.25 -4.28 16.31
CA HIS A 34 30.87 -4.85 15.00
C HIS A 34 29.69 -4.27 14.18
N ILE A 35 29.70 -2.95 13.91
CA ILE A 35 28.87 -2.35 12.84
C ILE A 35 29.00 -3.06 11.47
N HIS A 36 30.14 -3.71 11.19
CA HIS A 36 30.37 -4.52 9.98
C HIS A 36 29.39 -5.68 9.76
N HIS A 37 28.58 -6.07 10.76
CA HIS A 37 27.51 -7.05 10.59
C HIS A 37 26.12 -6.41 10.43
N LEU A 38 25.97 -5.13 10.78
CA LEU A 38 24.71 -4.37 10.68
C LEU A 38 24.54 -3.69 9.31
N ILE A 39 25.65 -3.41 8.62
CA ILE A 39 25.66 -2.86 7.25
C ILE A 39 26.27 -3.90 6.32
N SER A 40 25.44 -4.53 5.48
CA SER A 40 25.88 -5.58 4.54
C SER A 40 26.51 -5.02 3.26
N LEU A 41 26.26 -3.75 2.93
CA LEU A 41 26.78 -3.09 1.72
C LEU A 41 27.78 -1.99 2.08
N LYS A 42 29.03 -2.10 1.62
CA LYS A 42 29.99 -0.98 1.69
C LYS A 42 29.71 0.07 0.62
N LEU A 43 29.77 1.35 0.97
CA LEU A 43 29.54 2.46 0.03
C LEU A 43 30.55 2.45 -1.11
N ASP A 44 30.07 2.30 -2.33
CA ASP A 44 30.82 2.43 -3.57
C ASP A 44 30.23 3.52 -4.49
N ARG A 45 30.80 3.66 -5.68
CA ARG A 45 30.41 4.67 -6.69
C ARG A 45 29.02 4.42 -7.34
N HIS A 46 28.35 3.30 -7.01
CA HIS A 46 27.13 2.81 -7.63
C HIS A 46 25.97 2.54 -6.63
N ASN A 47 26.24 2.31 -5.35
CA ASN A 47 25.22 1.83 -4.40
C ASN A 47 24.74 2.86 -3.34
N TYR A 48 25.13 4.14 -3.44
CA TYR A 48 24.86 5.19 -2.42
C TYR A 48 23.46 5.19 -1.80
N LEU A 49 22.40 5.03 -2.60
CA LEU A 49 21.04 5.07 -2.07
C LEU A 49 20.70 3.81 -1.26
N LEU A 50 21.11 2.63 -1.71
CA LEU A 50 20.97 1.37 -0.97
C LEU A 50 21.79 1.40 0.34
N TRP A 51 23.03 1.91 0.28
CA TRP A 51 23.85 2.13 1.47
C TRP A 51 23.20 3.12 2.44
N ARG A 52 22.68 4.26 1.97
CA ARG A 52 22.02 5.26 2.81
C ARG A 52 20.75 4.71 3.47
N THR A 53 20.00 3.85 2.78
CA THR A 53 18.83 3.15 3.32
C THR A 53 19.19 2.16 4.43
N GLN A 54 20.39 1.56 4.43
CA GLN A 54 20.89 0.78 5.58
C GLN A 54 21.47 1.69 6.69
N PHE A 55 22.17 2.77 6.32
CA PHE A 55 22.90 3.60 7.27
C PHE A 55 21.99 4.51 8.11
N ILE A 56 20.93 5.09 7.53
CA ILE A 56 20.03 6.01 8.26
C ILE A 56 19.26 5.34 9.42
N PRO A 57 18.60 4.18 9.24
CA PRO A 57 17.95 3.48 10.35
C PRO A 57 18.90 3.13 11.49
N LEU A 58 20.16 2.78 11.17
CA LEU A 58 21.20 2.55 12.17
C LEU A 58 21.53 3.83 12.97
N LEU A 59 21.56 5.01 12.33
CA LEU A 59 21.75 6.26 13.06
C LEU A 59 20.56 6.62 13.96
N LYS A 60 19.34 6.29 13.53
CA LYS A 60 18.13 6.49 14.34
C LYS A 60 18.11 5.56 15.55
N GLY A 61 18.35 4.26 15.37
CA GLY A 61 18.35 3.26 16.45
C GLY A 61 19.47 3.38 17.50
N TYR A 62 20.34 4.40 17.40
CA TYR A 62 21.35 4.74 18.40
C TYR A 62 21.31 6.24 18.80
N ASP A 63 20.27 7.00 18.41
CA ASP A 63 20.12 8.46 18.63
C ASP A 63 21.26 9.32 18.04
N LEU A 64 21.91 8.86 16.97
CA LEU A 64 23.08 9.49 16.35
C LEU A 64 22.79 10.29 15.08
N GLU A 65 21.56 10.25 14.54
CA GLU A 65 21.18 11.04 13.37
C GLU A 65 21.42 12.55 13.58
N GLY A 66 21.30 13.02 14.83
CA GLY A 66 21.50 14.43 15.19
C GLY A 66 22.92 14.98 14.99
N TYR A 67 23.94 14.11 14.95
CA TYR A 67 25.31 14.48 14.58
C TYR A 67 25.46 14.68 13.06
N VAL A 68 24.53 14.14 12.28
CA VAL A 68 24.53 14.11 10.82
C VAL A 68 23.59 15.17 10.22
N ASP A 69 22.47 15.52 10.86
CA ASP A 69 21.58 16.60 10.40
C ASP A 69 21.83 17.98 11.04
N VAL A 70 22.59 18.03 12.16
CA VAL A 70 22.92 19.19 13.03
C VAL A 70 21.83 19.57 14.05
N THR A 71 20.90 18.68 14.37
CA THR A 71 20.01 18.83 15.55
C THR A 71 20.75 18.64 16.88
N ILE A 72 21.90 17.96 16.89
CA ILE A 72 22.83 17.88 18.03
C ILE A 72 24.10 18.69 17.70
N PRO A 73 24.08 20.04 17.84
CA PRO A 73 25.22 20.88 17.50
C PRO A 73 26.41 20.68 18.45
N CYS A 74 27.62 20.82 17.91
CA CYS A 74 28.87 20.74 18.69
C CYS A 74 28.94 21.87 19.74
N PRO A 75 29.06 21.56 21.05
CA PRO A 75 29.14 22.58 22.10
C PRO A 75 30.40 23.46 21.99
N PRO A 76 30.39 24.69 22.53
CA PRO A 76 31.59 25.52 22.62
C PRO A 76 32.73 24.78 23.36
N ARG A 77 33.94 24.78 22.78
CA ARG A 77 35.10 24.06 23.33
C ARG A 77 35.55 24.54 24.71
N ILE A 78 35.26 25.80 25.05
CA ILE A 78 35.65 26.47 26.29
C ILE A 78 34.38 27.09 26.89
N LEU A 79 34.22 27.03 28.21
CA LEU A 79 32.98 27.48 28.89
C LEU A 79 32.84 29.01 28.98
N SER A 80 33.96 29.74 28.97
CA SER A 80 34.03 31.20 29.03
C SER A 80 35.18 31.70 28.16
N ALA A 81 35.11 32.94 27.68
CA ALA A 81 36.25 33.58 27.01
C ALA A 81 37.36 34.01 27.99
N VAL A 82 37.08 33.99 29.31
CA VAL A 82 38.00 34.41 30.38
C VAL A 82 38.69 33.22 31.02
N ASP A 83 37.97 32.12 31.27
CA ASP A 83 38.52 30.88 31.82
C ASP A 83 38.84 29.89 30.70
N THR A 84 40.09 29.45 30.61
CA THR A 84 40.56 28.44 29.63
C THR A 84 40.09 27.00 29.94
N THR A 85 39.01 26.85 30.71
CA THR A 85 38.43 25.57 31.11
C THR A 85 37.71 24.90 29.92
N ILE A 86 38.21 23.74 29.52
CA ILE A 86 37.60 22.95 28.44
C ILE A 86 36.23 22.45 28.88
N ASN A 87 35.23 22.66 28.02
CA ASN A 87 33.85 22.24 28.28
C ASN A 87 33.73 20.69 28.29
N PRO A 88 33.27 20.06 29.40
CA PRO A 88 33.06 18.62 29.45
C PRO A 88 32.06 18.12 28.40
N ALA A 89 31.04 18.91 28.06
CA ALA A 89 30.06 18.55 27.02
C ALA A 89 30.68 18.55 25.62
N TYR A 90 31.65 19.42 25.34
CA TYR A 90 32.42 19.37 24.09
C TYR A 90 33.25 18.08 24.00
N LEU A 91 33.90 17.66 25.10
CA LEU A 91 34.67 16.41 25.14
C LEU A 91 33.77 15.17 24.98
N ALA A 92 32.58 15.17 25.58
CA ALA A 92 31.59 14.11 25.43
C ALA A 92 31.06 14.03 23.98
N TRP A 93 30.62 15.16 23.41
CA TRP A 93 30.18 15.25 22.01
C TRP A 93 31.29 14.83 21.04
N GLN A 94 32.53 15.29 21.27
CA GLN A 94 33.68 14.92 20.44
C GLN A 94 33.98 13.42 20.50
N LYS A 95 33.92 12.80 21.69
CA LYS A 95 34.09 11.34 21.81
C LYS A 95 33.03 10.60 20.99
N GLN A 96 31.79 11.06 21.03
CA GLN A 96 30.67 10.45 20.31
C GLN A 96 30.79 10.61 18.78
N ASP A 97 31.11 11.82 18.31
CA ASP A 97 31.38 12.09 16.89
C ASP A 97 32.54 11.24 16.35
N GLN A 98 33.60 10.99 17.13
CA GLN A 98 34.72 10.18 16.66
C GLN A 98 34.40 8.67 16.60
N VAL A 99 33.52 8.14 17.47
CA VAL A 99 33.00 6.77 17.34
C VAL A 99 32.16 6.65 16.06
N LEU A 100 31.26 7.61 15.84
CA LEU A 100 30.39 7.69 14.68
C LEU A 100 31.16 7.91 13.36
N LEU A 101 32.23 8.69 13.38
CA LEU A 101 33.16 8.86 12.27
C LEU A 101 33.85 7.53 11.94
N GLY A 102 34.29 6.79 12.96
CA GLY A 102 34.83 5.43 12.79
C GLY A 102 33.82 4.49 12.13
N TRP A 103 32.56 4.50 12.59
CA TRP A 103 31.44 3.76 11.99
C TRP A 103 31.25 4.12 10.51
N LEU A 104 31.11 5.41 10.21
CA LEU A 104 30.91 5.93 8.85
C LEU A 104 32.04 5.53 7.92
N LEU A 105 33.31 5.77 8.29
CA LEU A 105 34.48 5.40 7.50
C LEU A 105 34.60 3.88 7.30
N SER A 106 34.25 3.07 8.31
CA SER A 106 34.29 1.60 8.23
C SER A 106 33.33 1.03 7.16
N SER A 107 32.21 1.74 6.93
CA SER A 107 31.19 1.37 5.94
C SER A 107 31.57 1.76 4.50
N LEU A 108 32.70 2.43 4.27
CA LEU A 108 33.13 2.84 2.93
C LEU A 108 33.94 1.75 2.23
N SER A 109 33.81 1.67 0.90
CA SER A 109 34.82 1.03 0.06
C SER A 109 36.09 1.90 0.00
N GLU A 110 37.24 1.27 -0.23
CA GLU A 110 38.56 1.95 -0.31
C GLU A 110 38.55 3.12 -1.30
N THR A 111 37.88 2.96 -2.45
CA THR A 111 37.77 4.01 -3.48
C THR A 111 36.97 5.24 -3.05
N VAL A 112 36.07 5.09 -2.07
CA VAL A 112 35.27 6.20 -1.50
C VAL A 112 35.92 6.75 -0.24
N LEU A 113 36.52 5.89 0.59
CA LEU A 113 37.33 6.28 1.73
C LEU A 113 38.47 7.24 1.33
N ALA A 114 39.14 6.97 0.20
CA ALA A 114 40.17 7.84 -0.38
C ALA A 114 39.67 9.27 -0.73
N GLN A 115 38.36 9.46 -0.95
CA GLN A 115 37.78 10.77 -1.28
C GLN A 115 37.41 11.61 -0.03
N VAL A 116 37.46 11.00 1.17
CA VAL A 116 37.12 11.65 2.44
C VAL A 116 38.29 11.70 3.43
N VAL A 117 39.51 11.39 2.96
CA VAL A 117 40.75 11.55 3.74
C VAL A 117 40.95 13.03 4.12
N GLY A 118 41.20 13.29 5.40
CA GLY A 118 41.44 14.63 5.93
C GLY A 118 40.23 15.32 6.57
N PHE A 119 39.01 14.78 6.42
CA PHE A 119 37.88 15.21 7.24
C PHE A 119 37.94 14.59 8.64
N THR A 120 37.69 15.40 9.66
CA THR A 120 37.90 15.05 11.08
C THR A 120 36.61 14.97 11.90
N SER A 121 35.44 15.08 11.27
CA SER A 121 34.13 14.89 11.93
C SER A 121 33.13 14.20 11.01
N THR A 122 32.15 13.53 11.60
CA THR A 122 31.10 12.79 10.87
C THR A 122 30.37 13.69 9.89
N ARG A 123 29.94 14.88 10.34
CA ARG A 123 29.17 15.82 9.52
C ARG A 123 29.92 16.24 8.26
N ALA A 124 31.23 16.45 8.34
CA ALA A 124 32.05 16.85 7.19
C ALA A 124 32.20 15.71 6.16
N VAL A 125 32.36 14.46 6.62
CA VAL A 125 32.34 13.28 5.75
C VAL A 125 30.95 13.12 5.13
N TRP A 126 29.89 13.16 5.93
CA TRP A 126 28.52 12.98 5.45
C TRP A 126 28.12 14.04 4.40
N GLN A 127 28.32 15.33 4.69
CA GLN A 127 28.04 16.41 3.74
C GLN A 127 28.82 16.25 2.44
N THR A 128 30.06 15.73 2.50
CA THR A 128 30.88 15.49 1.31
C THR A 128 30.33 14.33 0.48
N LEU A 129 29.99 13.20 1.11
CA LEU A 129 29.34 12.07 0.44
C LEU A 129 27.99 12.47 -0.15
N GLU A 130 27.14 13.15 0.62
CA GLU A 130 25.82 13.64 0.21
C GLU A 130 25.92 14.60 -0.98
N LYS A 131 26.85 15.56 -0.95
CA LYS A 131 27.09 16.49 -2.08
C LYS A 131 27.64 15.78 -3.32
N HIS A 132 28.56 14.84 -3.16
CA HIS A 132 29.14 14.07 -4.26
C HIS A 132 28.12 13.14 -4.92
N TYR A 133 27.30 12.47 -4.12
CA TYR A 133 26.31 11.53 -4.64
C TYR A 133 24.97 12.17 -5.02
N ALA A 134 24.55 13.30 -4.45
CA ALA A 134 23.36 14.05 -4.90
C ALA A 134 23.58 14.81 -6.23
N SER A 135 24.82 15.19 -6.54
CA SER A 135 25.17 15.73 -7.86
C SER A 135 25.27 14.62 -8.91
N ARG A 136 25.92 13.49 -8.56
CA ARG A 136 26.01 12.32 -9.43
C ARG A 136 24.70 11.56 -9.60
N SER A 137 23.77 11.57 -8.63
CA SER A 137 22.48 10.90 -8.76
C SER A 137 21.63 11.55 -9.84
N ARG A 138 21.53 12.89 -9.90
CA ARG A 138 20.81 13.59 -10.99
C ARG A 138 21.40 13.27 -12.36
N ALA A 139 22.72 13.35 -12.50
CA ALA A 139 23.40 13.01 -13.75
C ALA A 139 23.20 11.53 -14.14
N ARG A 140 23.24 10.61 -13.17
CA ARG A 140 23.03 9.18 -13.37
C ARG A 140 21.57 8.82 -13.66
N ILE A 141 20.59 9.47 -13.03
CA ILE A 141 19.17 9.32 -13.36
C ILE A 141 18.91 9.77 -14.80
N MET A 142 19.48 10.90 -15.22
CA MET A 142 19.40 11.35 -16.62
C MET A 142 20.14 10.40 -17.58
N GLN A 143 21.27 9.83 -17.16
CA GLN A 143 22.00 8.82 -17.93
C GLN A 143 21.18 7.52 -18.09
N ILE A 144 20.64 6.96 -17.01
CA ILE A 144 19.84 5.72 -17.06
C ILE A 144 18.54 5.96 -17.85
N ARG A 145 17.86 7.10 -17.67
CA ARG A 145 16.71 7.50 -18.51
C ARG A 145 17.07 7.54 -19.99
N ARG A 146 18.25 8.05 -20.35
CA ARG A 146 18.74 8.03 -21.73
C ARG A 146 19.08 6.62 -22.20
N GLU A 147 19.77 5.82 -21.38
CA GLU A 147 20.16 4.44 -21.73
C GLU A 147 18.94 3.54 -21.96
N ILE A 148 17.90 3.65 -21.14
CA ILE A 148 16.66 2.88 -21.30
C ILE A 148 15.83 3.38 -22.51
N GLN A 149 15.66 4.70 -22.69
CA GLN A 149 14.94 5.26 -23.85
C GLN A 149 15.65 5.01 -25.21
N THR A 150 16.98 4.87 -25.21
CA THR A 150 17.77 4.58 -26.42
C THR A 150 18.14 3.10 -26.55
N MET A 151 17.60 2.24 -25.69
CA MET A 151 17.91 0.81 -25.65
C MET A 151 17.47 0.11 -26.94
N ARG A 152 18.27 -0.85 -27.42
CA ARG A 152 18.00 -1.64 -28.63
C ARG A 152 18.39 -3.10 -28.39
N LYS A 153 17.64 -4.06 -28.96
CA LYS A 153 17.96 -5.49 -28.88
C LYS A 153 19.29 -5.80 -29.57
N GLY A 154 19.40 -5.45 -30.85
CA GLY A 154 20.59 -5.68 -31.65
C GLY A 154 20.99 -7.16 -31.63
N SER A 155 22.24 -7.45 -31.26
CA SER A 155 22.78 -8.82 -31.20
C SER A 155 22.56 -9.54 -29.85
N LEU A 156 21.75 -9.00 -28.95
CA LEU A 156 21.38 -9.68 -27.69
C LEU A 156 20.25 -10.69 -27.94
N SER A 157 20.21 -11.78 -27.17
CA SER A 157 18.99 -12.58 -27.03
C SER A 157 17.86 -11.76 -26.37
N MET A 158 16.61 -12.17 -26.55
CA MET A 158 15.48 -11.52 -25.89
C MET A 158 15.57 -11.62 -24.37
N ALA A 159 16.12 -12.73 -23.84
CA ALA A 159 16.34 -12.91 -22.40
C ALA A 159 17.36 -11.90 -21.83
N GLU A 160 18.50 -11.69 -22.50
CA GLU A 160 19.50 -10.68 -22.10
C GLU A 160 18.96 -9.26 -22.26
N TYR A 161 18.19 -9.01 -23.32
CA TYR A 161 17.54 -7.72 -23.57
C TYR A 161 16.53 -7.37 -22.46
N PHE A 162 15.68 -8.33 -22.07
CA PHE A 162 14.72 -8.17 -20.98
C PHE A 162 15.42 -7.99 -19.61
N LEU A 163 16.44 -8.80 -19.32
CA LEU A 163 17.22 -8.66 -18.09
C LEU A 163 17.87 -7.27 -17.99
N ARG A 164 18.41 -6.75 -19.10
CA ARG A 164 18.96 -5.39 -19.17
C ARG A 164 17.89 -4.31 -18.99
N ALA A 165 16.71 -4.48 -19.58
CA ALA A 165 15.58 -3.58 -19.42
C ALA A 165 15.16 -3.47 -17.94
N LYS A 166 14.94 -4.62 -17.30
CA LYS A 166 14.58 -4.73 -15.88
C LYS A 166 15.65 -4.11 -14.98
N GLN A 167 16.93 -4.43 -15.19
CA GLN A 167 18.04 -3.80 -14.44
C GLN A 167 18.07 -2.26 -14.55
N LEU A 168 17.77 -1.68 -15.72
CA LEU A 168 17.73 -0.22 -15.89
C LEU A 168 16.50 0.40 -15.19
N ALA A 169 15.34 -0.28 -15.23
CA ALA A 169 14.15 0.13 -14.50
C ALA A 169 14.34 0.04 -12.97
N ASP A 170 14.88 -1.08 -12.47
CA ASP A 170 15.21 -1.28 -11.05
C ASP A 170 16.17 -0.20 -10.53
N ASN A 171 17.19 0.18 -11.33
CA ASN A 171 18.11 1.27 -11.00
C ASN A 171 17.41 2.66 -10.95
N LEU A 172 16.33 2.88 -11.69
CA LEU A 172 15.52 4.11 -11.63
C LEU A 172 14.56 4.11 -10.44
N SER A 173 13.91 2.98 -10.16
CA SER A 173 13.08 2.76 -8.96
C SER A 173 13.90 2.95 -7.68
N ALA A 174 15.07 2.31 -7.58
CA ALA A 174 16.03 2.52 -6.48
C ALA A 174 16.64 3.94 -6.45
N SER A 175 16.43 4.75 -7.49
CA SER A 175 16.78 6.18 -7.54
C SER A 175 15.62 7.13 -7.20
N GLY A 176 14.49 6.61 -6.68
CA GLY A 176 13.31 7.41 -6.34
C GLY A 176 12.55 7.94 -7.55
N GLN A 177 12.69 7.29 -8.70
CA GLN A 177 12.02 7.62 -9.96
C GLN A 177 11.50 6.33 -10.63
N PRO A 178 10.55 5.61 -10.01
CA PRO A 178 10.00 4.38 -10.58
C PRO A 178 9.39 4.62 -11.96
N MET A 179 9.36 3.55 -12.76
CA MET A 179 8.80 3.51 -14.11
C MET A 179 7.58 2.59 -14.11
N LEU A 180 6.55 2.90 -14.90
CA LEU A 180 5.41 2.00 -15.07
C LEU A 180 5.83 0.79 -15.92
N GLU A 181 5.25 -0.36 -15.67
CA GLU A 181 5.52 -1.56 -16.47
C GLU A 181 5.11 -1.36 -17.94
N THR A 182 4.00 -0.66 -18.19
CA THR A 182 3.55 -0.26 -19.54
C THR A 182 4.53 0.68 -20.25
N ASP A 183 5.12 1.67 -19.55
CA ASP A 183 6.20 2.51 -20.10
C ASP A 183 7.40 1.64 -20.51
N LEU A 184 7.78 0.68 -19.67
CA LEU A 184 8.90 -0.23 -19.91
C LEU A 184 8.63 -1.15 -21.11
N GLN A 185 7.44 -1.74 -21.20
CA GLN A 185 6.98 -2.53 -22.34
C GLN A 185 7.03 -1.71 -23.64
N GLN A 186 6.50 -0.49 -23.66
CA GLN A 186 6.50 0.37 -24.84
C GLN A 186 7.94 0.77 -25.26
N ILE A 187 8.82 1.07 -24.30
CA ILE A 187 10.25 1.33 -24.55
C ILE A 187 10.94 0.09 -25.12
N MET A 188 10.62 -1.12 -24.62
CA MET A 188 11.16 -2.37 -25.13
C MET A 188 10.68 -2.70 -26.55
N LEU A 189 9.38 -2.57 -26.84
CA LEU A 189 8.84 -2.74 -28.20
C LEU A 189 9.49 -1.76 -29.18
N SER A 190 9.65 -0.49 -28.77
CA SER A 190 10.34 0.56 -29.52
C SER A 190 11.86 0.33 -29.70
N GLY A 191 12.41 -0.71 -29.06
CA GLY A 191 13.81 -1.10 -29.13
C GLY A 191 14.08 -2.43 -29.85
N LEU A 192 13.04 -3.12 -30.33
CA LEU A 192 13.19 -4.31 -31.18
C LEU A 192 13.59 -3.92 -32.61
N ASP A 193 14.01 -4.91 -33.40
CA ASP A 193 14.30 -4.78 -34.83
C ASP A 193 13.15 -5.30 -35.71
N SER A 194 13.22 -5.05 -37.01
CA SER A 194 12.11 -5.33 -37.94
C SER A 194 11.78 -6.81 -38.14
N ALA A 195 12.59 -7.75 -37.62
CA ALA A 195 12.18 -9.16 -37.58
C ALA A 195 11.05 -9.40 -36.55
N TYR A 196 10.83 -8.46 -35.63
CA TYR A 196 9.80 -8.50 -34.59
C TYR A 196 8.57 -7.65 -34.93
N ASP A 197 8.54 -6.93 -36.06
CA ASP A 197 7.43 -6.03 -36.44
C ASP A 197 6.04 -6.69 -36.35
N ALA A 198 5.95 -7.99 -36.65
CA ALA A 198 4.72 -8.76 -36.52
C ALA A 198 4.22 -8.85 -35.06
N ILE A 199 5.08 -9.23 -34.10
CA ILE A 199 4.70 -9.28 -32.68
C ILE A 199 4.63 -7.90 -32.05
N VAL A 200 5.44 -6.93 -32.49
CA VAL A 200 5.29 -5.52 -32.10
C VAL A 200 3.89 -5.04 -32.49
N THR A 201 3.43 -5.33 -33.72
CA THR A 201 2.08 -4.94 -34.17
C THR A 201 0.99 -5.60 -33.31
N THR A 202 1.12 -6.89 -32.98
CA THR A 202 0.16 -7.58 -32.10
C THR A 202 0.14 -6.97 -30.70
N LEU A 203 1.28 -6.91 -30.01
CA LEU A 203 1.36 -6.41 -28.63
C LEU A 203 1.00 -4.92 -28.52
N THR A 204 1.28 -4.11 -29.56
CA THR A 204 0.88 -2.69 -29.65
C THR A 204 -0.64 -2.53 -29.88
N ALA A 205 -1.34 -3.56 -30.35
CA ALA A 205 -2.79 -3.56 -30.53
C ALA A 205 -3.57 -4.10 -29.31
N THR A 206 -2.90 -4.72 -28.34
CA THR A 206 -3.48 -5.27 -27.11
C THR A 206 -2.69 -4.79 -25.87
N ILE A 207 -2.46 -3.48 -25.80
CA ILE A 207 -1.57 -2.82 -24.82
C ILE A 207 -2.01 -2.97 -23.35
N ASP A 208 -3.31 -3.08 -23.09
CA ASP A 208 -3.85 -2.92 -21.72
C ASP A 208 -3.89 -4.23 -20.90
N ASP A 209 -3.59 -5.39 -21.49
CA ASP A 209 -3.86 -6.72 -20.89
C ASP A 209 -2.63 -7.55 -20.44
N PHE A 210 -1.38 -7.15 -20.77
CA PHE A 210 -0.21 -8.01 -20.49
C PHE A 210 0.52 -7.68 -19.19
N SER A 211 0.64 -8.69 -18.31
CA SER A 211 1.66 -8.68 -17.25
C SER A 211 3.07 -8.68 -17.84
N MET A 212 4.07 -8.23 -17.07
CA MET A 212 5.48 -8.29 -17.51
C MET A 212 5.96 -9.72 -17.79
N ASP A 213 5.42 -10.72 -17.09
CA ASP A 213 5.79 -12.13 -17.28
C ASP A 213 5.15 -12.71 -18.54
N ASP A 214 3.89 -12.37 -18.84
CA ASP A 214 3.23 -12.75 -20.11
C ASP A 214 3.89 -12.06 -21.31
N PHE A 215 4.20 -10.77 -21.17
CA PHE A 215 4.96 -10.00 -22.18
C PHE A 215 6.33 -10.63 -22.45
N GLN A 216 7.05 -11.04 -21.39
CA GLN A 216 8.31 -11.78 -21.52
C GLN A 216 8.10 -13.13 -22.23
N ALA A 217 7.08 -13.90 -21.84
CA ALA A 217 6.78 -15.21 -22.42
C ALA A 217 6.41 -15.11 -23.91
N HIS A 218 5.59 -14.13 -24.30
CA HIS A 218 5.21 -13.90 -25.70
C HIS A 218 6.41 -13.51 -26.57
N LEU A 219 7.30 -12.64 -26.08
CA LEU A 219 8.51 -12.25 -26.80
C LEU A 219 9.53 -13.40 -26.93
N LEU A 220 9.75 -14.18 -25.87
CA LEU A 220 10.60 -15.38 -25.90
C LEU A 220 10.04 -16.45 -26.86
N ALA A 221 8.74 -16.73 -26.77
CA ALA A 221 8.07 -17.68 -27.67
C ALA A 221 8.09 -17.20 -29.14
N PHE A 222 8.22 -15.90 -29.40
CA PHE A 222 8.42 -15.37 -30.75
C PHE A 222 9.87 -15.51 -31.22
N GLU A 223 10.86 -15.24 -30.38
CA GLU A 223 12.28 -15.48 -30.70
C GLU A 223 12.50 -16.95 -31.08
N MET A 224 11.97 -17.91 -30.29
CA MET A 224 12.03 -19.34 -30.61
C MET A 224 11.38 -19.69 -31.97
N ARG A 225 10.26 -19.05 -32.34
CA ARG A 225 9.61 -19.26 -33.66
C ARG A 225 10.43 -18.68 -34.80
N LEU A 226 11.05 -17.52 -34.59
CA LEU A 226 11.91 -16.85 -35.57
C LEU A 226 13.18 -17.67 -35.82
N GLU A 227 13.82 -18.19 -34.77
CA GLU A 227 14.96 -19.11 -34.85
C GLU A 227 14.60 -20.40 -35.59
N ALA A 228 13.45 -21.02 -35.27
CA ALA A 228 12.99 -22.22 -35.96
C ALA A 228 12.74 -21.99 -37.47
N GLN A 229 12.20 -20.83 -37.86
CA GLN A 229 12.05 -20.45 -39.27
C GLN A 229 13.40 -20.23 -39.97
N GLN A 230 14.36 -19.58 -39.29
CA GLN A 230 15.71 -19.38 -39.84
C GLN A 230 16.47 -20.72 -40.00
N ALA A 231 16.34 -21.63 -39.02
CA ALA A 231 16.91 -22.98 -39.10
C ALA A 231 16.29 -23.80 -40.25
N PHE A 232 14.97 -23.70 -40.46
CA PHE A 232 14.29 -24.35 -41.60
C PHE A 232 14.79 -23.82 -42.96
N LEU A 233 15.00 -22.51 -43.08
CA LEU A 233 15.55 -21.90 -44.30
C LEU A 233 17.00 -22.32 -44.57
N GLN A 234 17.81 -22.56 -43.52
CA GLN A 234 19.18 -23.07 -43.66
C GLN A 234 19.26 -24.56 -44.04
N GLN A 235 18.17 -25.34 -43.87
CA GLN A 235 18.11 -26.76 -44.23
C GLN A 235 17.67 -27.04 -45.68
N GLN A 236 17.41 -26.01 -46.49
CA GLN A 236 17.16 -26.17 -47.93
C GLN A 236 18.43 -26.63 -48.66
N PRO A 237 18.47 -27.84 -49.26
CA PRO A 237 19.64 -28.31 -49.97
C PRO A 237 19.83 -27.54 -51.28
N VAL A 238 20.90 -26.73 -51.35
CA VAL A 238 21.23 -25.96 -52.57
C VAL A 238 21.43 -26.91 -53.75
N ALA A 239 20.68 -26.71 -54.82
CA ALA A 239 20.69 -27.62 -55.97
C ALA A 239 22.06 -27.62 -56.68
N ASN A 240 22.79 -28.73 -56.57
CA ASN A 240 24.08 -28.93 -57.23
C ASN A 240 23.92 -29.04 -58.76
N VAL A 241 24.04 -27.91 -59.46
CA VAL A 241 24.13 -27.87 -60.92
C VAL A 241 25.51 -28.35 -61.37
N ALA A 242 25.58 -29.58 -61.88
CA ALA A 242 26.81 -30.19 -62.38
C ALA A 242 26.95 -30.07 -63.91
N ASN A 243 28.20 -30.00 -64.38
CA ASN A 243 28.64 -29.75 -65.77
C ASN A 243 28.34 -28.33 -66.32
N ARG A 244 29.17 -27.76 -67.21
CA ARG A 244 30.31 -28.34 -67.94
C ARG A 244 31.49 -27.34 -68.04
N ASN A 245 32.68 -27.87 -68.30
CA ASN A 245 33.96 -27.17 -68.13
C ASN A 245 34.35 -26.26 -69.34
N ARG A 246 35.34 -25.37 -69.10
CA ARG A 246 36.22 -24.66 -70.07
C ARG A 246 35.72 -23.31 -70.69
N PRO A 247 36.63 -22.43 -71.19
CA PRO A 247 37.40 -21.47 -70.39
C PRO A 247 37.15 -19.98 -70.81
N PRO A 248 37.71 -18.96 -70.14
CA PRO A 248 37.25 -17.57 -70.27
C PRO A 248 37.90 -16.78 -71.42
N GLN A 249 37.20 -15.76 -71.93
CA GLN A 249 37.82 -14.63 -72.63
C GLN A 249 37.03 -13.32 -72.51
N ASN A 250 37.71 -12.21 -72.84
CA ASN A 250 37.38 -10.84 -72.46
C ASN A 250 36.23 -10.16 -73.22
N SER A 251 35.86 -9.00 -72.66
CA SER A 251 35.58 -7.72 -73.36
C SER A 251 34.27 -7.48 -74.12
N GLN A 252 33.55 -6.50 -73.58
CA GLN A 252 33.04 -5.28 -74.25
C GLN A 252 31.71 -5.27 -75.03
N GLN A 253 31.03 -4.13 -74.83
CA GLN A 253 30.15 -3.40 -75.75
C GLN A 253 28.83 -4.03 -76.22
N SER A 254 27.77 -3.58 -75.53
CA SER A 254 26.67 -2.79 -76.11
C SER A 254 26.65 -2.58 -77.63
N ALA A 255 25.60 -3.09 -78.30
CA ALA A 255 24.87 -2.34 -79.33
C ALA A 255 23.49 -2.97 -79.61
N HIS A 256 22.56 -2.17 -80.13
CA HIS A 256 21.33 -2.66 -80.77
C HIS A 256 21.65 -3.43 -82.06
N THR A 257 20.77 -4.37 -82.47
CA THR A 257 19.88 -4.06 -83.62
C THR A 257 18.68 -4.99 -83.77
N ASN A 258 17.57 -4.37 -84.15
CA ASN A 258 16.23 -4.89 -84.36
C ASN A 258 16.07 -5.52 -85.77
N ARG A 259 15.46 -6.72 -85.89
CA ARG A 259 14.75 -7.32 -87.05
C ARG A 259 14.43 -8.81 -86.74
N GLY A 260 13.30 -9.41 -87.11
CA GLY A 260 12.05 -8.91 -87.71
C GLY A 260 11.42 -9.91 -88.72
N ARG A 261 10.07 -9.95 -88.79
CA ARG A 261 9.19 -10.81 -89.66
C ARG A 261 8.94 -12.27 -89.17
N SER A 262 7.79 -12.91 -89.44
CA SER A 262 6.42 -12.44 -89.78
C SER A 262 5.41 -13.61 -89.79
N SER A 263 4.09 -13.31 -89.71
CA SER A 263 2.94 -14.21 -89.99
C SER A 263 2.68 -15.33 -88.95
N ASN A 264 1.45 -15.65 -88.49
CA ASN A 264 0.08 -15.11 -88.68
C ASN A 264 -0.80 -15.64 -87.49
N TYR A 265 -2.13 -15.52 -87.33
CA TYR A 265 -3.27 -14.98 -88.11
C TYR A 265 -4.49 -14.71 -87.18
N ARG A 266 -5.28 -13.66 -87.42
CA ARG A 266 -6.63 -13.36 -86.83
C ARG A 266 -6.69 -13.05 -85.30
N GLY A 267 -7.50 -12.12 -84.79
CA GLY A 267 -8.22 -11.03 -85.48
C GLY A 267 -9.24 -10.23 -84.64
N ARG A 268 -9.28 -8.90 -84.89
CA ARG A 268 -10.45 -7.99 -84.96
C ARG A 268 -11.11 -7.38 -83.67
N ASN A 269 -11.03 -6.04 -83.61
CA ASN A 269 -11.98 -5.02 -83.09
C ASN A 269 -12.36 -4.90 -81.59
N ASN A 270 -11.52 -4.16 -80.87
CA ASN A 270 -11.83 -2.88 -80.20
C ASN A 270 -13.14 -2.14 -80.63
N HIS A 271 -13.92 -1.60 -79.67
CA HIS A 271 -14.33 -0.17 -79.53
C HIS A 271 -15.25 0.12 -78.30
N ARG A 272 -15.32 1.40 -77.90
CA ARG A 272 -16.10 2.06 -76.81
C ARG A 272 -16.99 3.17 -77.46
N PRO A 273 -17.86 3.98 -76.77
CA PRO A 273 -18.34 3.98 -75.38
C PRO A 273 -19.88 4.29 -75.24
N GLN A 274 -20.29 4.76 -74.04
CA GLN A 274 -21.45 5.61 -73.67
C GLN A 274 -22.74 5.01 -73.02
N SER A 275 -23.24 5.83 -72.09
CA SER A 275 -24.42 5.78 -71.20
C SER A 275 -25.72 5.19 -71.77
N SER A 276 -26.55 4.51 -70.96
CA SER A 276 -27.56 5.19 -70.11
C SER A 276 -28.40 4.23 -69.22
N SER A 277 -29.09 4.81 -68.23
CA SER A 277 -30.40 4.42 -67.63
C SER A 277 -30.76 2.96 -67.25
N SER A 278 -31.32 2.87 -66.02
CA SER A 278 -32.43 1.99 -65.59
C SER A 278 -32.30 0.46 -65.58
N SER A 279 -32.52 -0.10 -64.39
CA SER A 279 -32.81 -1.50 -64.07
C SER A 279 -34.10 -2.06 -64.72
N SER A 280 -34.14 -3.36 -65.02
CA SER A 280 -35.02 -4.34 -64.33
C SER A 280 -35.10 -5.71 -65.03
N SER A 281 -35.13 -6.78 -64.21
CA SER A 281 -35.79 -8.09 -64.41
C SER A 281 -35.20 -9.12 -63.44
N LEU A 282 -35.85 -10.22 -63.01
CA LEU A 282 -37.24 -10.55 -62.63
C LEU A 282 -37.34 -12.10 -62.64
N SER A 283 -37.51 -12.74 -61.49
CA SER A 283 -38.17 -14.07 -61.32
C SER A 283 -38.05 -14.57 -59.87
N VAL A 284 -39.01 -15.31 -59.28
CA VAL A 284 -40.45 -15.50 -59.58
C VAL A 284 -41.16 -15.93 -58.28
N GLY A 285 -42.39 -15.44 -58.04
CA GLY A 285 -43.37 -16.03 -57.10
C GLY A 285 -43.19 -15.74 -55.60
N LEU A 286 -44.24 -15.76 -54.76
CA LEU A 286 -45.70 -15.86 -55.00
C LEU A 286 -46.48 -15.23 -53.81
N GLN A 287 -47.57 -14.51 -54.12
CA GLN A 287 -48.88 -14.30 -53.41
C GLN A 287 -48.99 -14.35 -51.85
N SER A 288 -49.96 -13.70 -51.19
CA SER A 288 -50.84 -12.53 -51.42
C SER A 288 -51.73 -12.33 -50.17
N GLY A 289 -52.14 -11.09 -49.83
CA GLY A 289 -53.11 -10.81 -48.76
C GLY A 289 -53.31 -9.30 -48.55
N ASP A 290 -54.56 -8.85 -48.39
CA ASP A 290 -54.97 -7.48 -48.75
C ASP A 290 -55.51 -6.60 -47.60
N LEU A 291 -55.01 -5.36 -47.52
CA LEU A 291 -55.75 -4.08 -47.30
C LEU A 291 -56.57 -3.83 -46.00
N PRO A 292 -56.99 -2.57 -45.67
CA PRO A 292 -56.51 -1.22 -46.05
C PRO A 292 -56.34 -0.21 -44.86
N PHE A 293 -55.83 0.99 -45.20
CA PHE A 293 -55.81 2.26 -44.42
C PHE A 293 -57.22 2.88 -44.18
N PRO A 294 -57.46 3.78 -43.17
CA PRO A 294 -56.96 5.18 -43.11
C PRO A 294 -56.69 5.75 -41.68
N ALA A 295 -56.48 7.05 -41.41
CA ALA A 295 -55.61 8.14 -41.96
C ALA A 295 -55.92 9.48 -41.24
N GLY A 296 -54.96 10.42 -41.11
CA GLY A 296 -55.13 11.79 -40.56
C GLY A 296 -54.09 12.15 -39.47
N HIS A 297 -53.11 13.05 -39.70
CA HIS A 297 -53.17 14.53 -39.67
C HIS A 297 -53.57 15.11 -38.29
N SER A 298 -52.86 16.07 -37.67
CA SER A 298 -51.80 17.04 -38.07
C SER A 298 -50.95 17.46 -36.84
N GLY A 299 -49.89 18.29 -36.89
CA GLY A 299 -49.15 18.87 -38.02
C GLY A 299 -48.65 20.32 -37.84
N VAL A 300 -47.65 20.57 -36.96
CA VAL A 300 -46.84 21.82 -36.89
C VAL A 300 -45.43 21.39 -36.43
N SER A 301 -44.29 21.58 -37.10
CA SER A 301 -43.76 22.54 -38.10
C SER A 301 -43.02 23.75 -37.53
N SER A 302 -41.69 23.64 -37.40
CA SER A 302 -40.76 24.72 -37.76
C SER A 302 -39.35 24.16 -38.00
N SER A 303 -38.64 24.67 -39.00
CA SER A 303 -37.32 24.20 -39.45
C SER A 303 -36.27 25.32 -39.32
N PHE A 304 -34.97 25.01 -39.39
CA PHE A 304 -34.13 25.40 -40.54
C PHE A 304 -32.68 24.85 -40.50
N LEU A 305 -32.10 24.78 -41.70
CA LEU A 305 -30.76 24.32 -42.11
C LEU A 305 -29.58 24.54 -41.15
N ILE A 306 -28.67 23.55 -41.14
CA ILE A 306 -27.23 23.75 -40.89
C ILE A 306 -26.56 24.17 -42.20
N ILE A 307 -25.72 25.22 -42.17
CA ILE A 307 -24.87 25.64 -43.30
C ILE A 307 -23.40 25.40 -42.95
N SER A 308 -22.68 24.72 -43.85
CA SER A 308 -21.23 24.51 -43.74
C SER A 308 -20.44 25.75 -44.20
N LYS A 309 -19.37 26.10 -43.48
CA LYS A 309 -18.29 26.99 -43.95
C LYS A 309 -17.00 26.78 -43.17
N SER A 310 -15.86 26.97 -43.84
CA SER A 310 -14.51 26.62 -43.34
C SER A 310 -13.50 27.76 -43.55
N SER A 311 -12.85 28.20 -42.47
CA SER A 311 -11.67 29.09 -42.41
C SER A 311 -11.22 29.19 -40.94
N ILE A 312 -10.00 28.84 -40.51
CA ILE A 312 -8.68 29.47 -40.72
C ILE A 312 -8.37 30.63 -39.74
N PHE A 313 -7.20 30.51 -39.09
CA PHE A 313 -6.38 31.50 -38.35
C PHE A 313 -6.68 31.94 -36.89
N SER A 314 -5.54 32.06 -36.16
CA SER A 314 -5.20 33.03 -35.11
C SER A 314 -5.49 32.75 -33.62
N ARG A 315 -4.39 32.78 -32.84
CA ARG A 315 -4.37 33.05 -31.40
C ARG A 315 -4.72 34.52 -31.11
N PRO A 316 -5.37 34.85 -29.97
CA PRO A 316 -5.27 36.15 -29.32
C PRO A 316 -4.09 36.21 -28.33
N ALA A 317 -3.70 37.42 -27.90
CA ALA A 317 -2.65 37.64 -26.91
C ALA A 317 -2.92 38.87 -26.02
N ALA A 318 -2.46 38.78 -24.76
CA ALA A 318 -2.07 39.83 -23.82
C ALA A 318 -2.77 41.21 -23.77
N HIS A 319 -3.18 41.60 -22.56
CA HIS A 319 -2.98 42.96 -22.03
C HIS A 319 -2.20 42.85 -20.70
N HIS A 320 -0.95 43.31 -20.59
CA HIS A 320 -0.42 44.68 -20.52
C HIS A 320 -0.64 45.45 -19.19
N ARG A 321 0.46 45.63 -18.45
CA ARG A 321 0.79 46.88 -17.75
C ARG A 321 2.31 47.13 -17.82
N ALA A 322 2.71 48.39 -17.75
CA ALA A 322 4.10 48.87 -17.83
C ALA A 322 4.23 50.09 -16.87
N ALA A 323 5.35 50.80 -16.67
CA ALA A 323 6.71 50.76 -17.22
C ALA A 323 7.66 51.49 -16.25
N ARG A 324 8.99 51.32 -16.38
CA ARG A 324 9.97 52.44 -16.51
C ARG A 324 11.40 51.95 -16.78
N LEU A 325 12.21 52.81 -17.40
CA LEU A 325 13.64 52.63 -17.62
C LEU A 325 14.45 53.64 -16.81
N ALA A 326 15.68 53.25 -16.46
CA ALA A 326 16.84 54.15 -16.41
C ALA A 326 18.08 53.38 -16.91
N ARG A 327 19.05 54.10 -17.50
CA ARG A 327 20.37 53.58 -17.90
C ARG A 327 21.44 54.30 -17.06
N PHE A 328 22.62 53.71 -16.86
CA PHE A 328 23.84 54.22 -17.52
C PHE A 328 25.06 53.30 -17.43
N ARG A 329 26.07 53.65 -18.24
CA ARG A 329 27.48 53.22 -18.26
C ARG A 329 28.23 53.68 -16.99
N SER A 330 29.46 53.27 -16.64
CA SER A 330 30.40 52.19 -17.04
C SER A 330 31.71 52.35 -16.25
N SER A 331 32.48 51.29 -15.99
CA SER A 331 33.95 51.32 -16.12
C SER A 331 34.62 49.95 -15.91
N SER A 332 35.75 49.77 -16.59
CA SER A 332 36.87 48.90 -16.22
C SER A 332 38.13 49.66 -16.64
N PRO A 333 39.29 49.36 -16.02
CA PRO A 333 40.44 49.10 -16.88
C PRO A 333 41.22 47.82 -16.49
N ALA A 334 42.08 47.41 -17.43
CA ALA A 334 43.12 46.38 -17.29
C ALA A 334 44.18 46.79 -16.22
N ASN A 335 45.23 46.03 -15.89
CA ASN A 335 46.17 45.27 -16.72
C ASN A 335 47.05 44.40 -15.76
N GLN A 336 47.84 43.36 -16.09
CA GLN A 336 48.73 43.09 -17.24
C GLN A 336 48.98 41.57 -17.45
N THR A 337 49.58 41.19 -18.59
CA THR A 337 50.50 40.02 -18.88
C THR A 337 50.21 38.65 -18.23
N GLY A 338 50.16 37.52 -18.93
CA GLY A 338 51.04 37.03 -20.02
C GLY A 338 51.90 35.86 -19.48
N THR A 339 52.25 34.78 -20.17
CA THR A 339 52.38 34.50 -21.62
C THR A 339 51.97 33.04 -21.98
N GLY A 340 52.41 32.46 -23.11
CA GLY A 340 52.02 31.12 -23.61
C GLY A 340 52.65 29.92 -22.86
N SER A 341 52.63 28.68 -23.39
CA SER A 341 52.29 28.21 -24.75
C SER A 341 52.04 26.68 -24.78
N ALA A 342 51.33 26.17 -25.80
CA ALA A 342 51.35 24.74 -26.19
C ALA A 342 52.71 24.38 -26.88
N PRO A 343 53.16 23.10 -27.03
CA PRO A 343 52.42 22.06 -27.78
C PRO A 343 52.70 20.54 -27.48
N GLN A 344 51.96 19.67 -28.20
CA GLN A 344 52.37 18.39 -28.85
C GLN A 344 53.09 17.21 -28.14
N LEU A 345 52.40 16.04 -28.20
CA LEU A 345 52.78 14.74 -28.83
C LEU A 345 53.97 13.84 -28.37
N LEU A 346 53.68 12.53 -28.51
CA LEU A 346 54.54 11.40 -28.95
C LEU A 346 55.53 10.65 -28.02
N SER A 347 55.11 9.40 -27.69
CA SER A 347 55.90 8.14 -27.79
C SER A 347 57.07 7.84 -26.82
N GLY A 348 57.34 6.54 -26.61
CA GLY A 348 58.57 6.04 -25.96
C GLY A 348 58.41 4.71 -25.21
N HIS A 349 59.06 3.64 -25.70
CA HIS A 349 59.18 2.33 -25.01
C HIS A 349 60.53 2.18 -24.27
N THR A 350 60.64 1.13 -23.44
CA THR A 350 61.86 0.46 -22.91
C THR A 350 62.15 0.79 -21.43
N LEU A 351 62.04 -0.08 -20.39
CA LEU A 351 62.25 -1.54 -20.17
C LEU A 351 63.64 -1.86 -19.55
N LEU A 352 63.68 -1.99 -18.22
CA LEU A 352 64.66 -2.74 -17.39
C LEU A 352 63.88 -3.24 -16.14
N ARG A 353 63.68 -4.53 -15.82
CA ARG A 353 64.51 -5.76 -15.76
C ARG A 353 65.14 -6.02 -14.37
N VAL A 354 64.41 -6.75 -13.50
CA VAL A 354 64.96 -7.52 -12.36
C VAL A 354 64.22 -8.87 -12.20
N LYS A 355 64.95 -9.92 -11.81
CA LYS A 355 64.50 -11.32 -11.51
C LYS A 355 65.69 -12.03 -10.82
N PRO A 356 65.53 -13.13 -10.05
CA PRO A 356 64.52 -13.47 -9.01
C PRO A 356 65.18 -14.10 -7.74
N LEU A 357 64.40 -14.87 -6.94
CA LEU A 357 64.76 -15.73 -5.77
C LEU A 357 64.99 -15.01 -4.42
N SER A 358 64.62 -15.57 -3.24
CA SER A 358 63.70 -16.70 -2.90
C SER A 358 63.47 -16.84 -1.38
N LEU A 359 62.41 -17.58 -0.98
CA LEU A 359 62.11 -18.14 0.38
C LEU A 359 61.57 -17.15 1.46
N PRO A 360 60.84 -17.61 2.51
CA PRO A 360 59.85 -18.71 2.55
C PRO A 360 58.54 -18.41 3.35
N PHE A 361 57.56 -19.30 3.23
CA PHE A 361 56.37 -19.51 4.09
C PHE A 361 56.30 -21.03 4.45
N PRO A 362 55.42 -21.53 5.35
CA PRO A 362 54.54 -20.89 6.34
C PRO A 362 54.80 -21.44 7.77
N GLY A 363 53.83 -21.34 8.71
CA GLY A 363 53.87 -22.19 9.92
C GLY A 363 52.85 -21.91 11.04
N LYS A 364 52.76 -20.68 11.55
CA LYS A 364 52.17 -20.42 12.90
C LYS A 364 50.70 -19.97 12.95
N PHE A 365 50.07 -19.61 11.84
CA PHE A 365 48.73 -18.98 11.87
C PHE A 365 47.57 -19.98 12.05
N LEU A 366 47.63 -21.15 11.39
CA LEU A 366 46.57 -22.16 11.42
C LEU A 366 46.42 -22.86 12.77
N SER A 367 47.51 -23.08 13.52
CA SER A 367 47.46 -23.63 14.87
C SER A 367 46.67 -22.73 15.82
N HIS A 368 46.85 -21.41 15.74
CA HIS A 368 46.20 -20.47 16.67
C HIS A 368 44.69 -20.40 16.43
N LEU A 369 44.24 -20.44 15.17
CA LEU A 369 42.82 -20.48 14.81
C LEU A 369 42.13 -21.79 15.27
N LEU A 370 42.81 -22.94 15.16
CA LEU A 370 42.32 -24.22 15.68
C LEU A 370 42.24 -24.26 17.21
N GLN A 371 43.19 -23.61 17.91
CA GLN A 371 43.14 -23.47 19.37
C GLN A 371 41.92 -22.64 19.81
N ILE A 372 41.66 -21.51 19.14
CA ILE A 372 40.54 -20.60 19.46
C ILE A 372 39.18 -21.28 19.18
N ALA A 373 39.06 -22.02 18.06
CA ALA A 373 37.83 -22.74 17.71
C ALA A 373 37.42 -23.83 18.72
N ILE A 374 38.37 -24.37 19.48
CA ILE A 374 38.11 -25.38 20.52
C ILE A 374 37.64 -24.76 21.84
N GLN A 375 37.95 -23.47 22.09
CA GLN A 375 37.79 -22.85 23.41
C GLN A 375 36.48 -22.05 23.61
N TYR A 376 35.62 -21.96 22.59
CA TYR A 376 34.32 -21.25 22.63
C TYR A 376 33.12 -22.17 22.37
N ARG A 377 33.14 -23.39 22.93
CA ARG A 377 32.00 -24.33 22.88
C ARG A 377 31.15 -24.18 24.15
N THR A 378 30.15 -23.30 24.12
CA THR A 378 29.22 -23.05 25.23
C THR A 378 28.19 -24.19 25.39
N PRO A 379 27.64 -24.43 26.61
CA PRO A 379 26.98 -25.68 26.97
C PRO A 379 25.54 -25.88 26.43
N PHE A 380 25.05 -25.03 25.52
CA PHE A 380 23.67 -25.10 25.03
C PHE A 380 23.43 -26.24 24.00
N GLN A 381 24.50 -26.79 23.42
CA GLN A 381 24.41 -27.83 22.37
C GLN A 381 24.40 -29.28 22.93
N GLN A 382 24.31 -29.48 24.26
CA GLN A 382 24.20 -30.83 24.86
C GLN A 382 22.79 -31.15 25.42
N GLU A 383 21.85 -30.20 25.32
CA GLU A 383 20.49 -30.34 25.87
C GLU A 383 19.45 -30.65 24.78
N ILE A 384 19.73 -30.25 23.53
CA ILE A 384 18.88 -30.52 22.35
C ILE A 384 18.86 -32.02 21.99
N ASP A 385 19.98 -32.73 22.15
CA ASP A 385 20.10 -34.18 21.85
C ASP A 385 19.41 -35.09 22.90
N ARG A 386 18.55 -34.54 23.78
CA ARG A 386 17.82 -35.27 24.83
C ARG A 386 16.30 -35.24 24.70
N ILE A 387 15.76 -34.56 23.68
CA ILE A 387 14.31 -34.49 23.44
C ILE A 387 13.88 -35.77 22.69
N PRO A 388 13.04 -36.65 23.26
CA PRO A 388 12.47 -37.77 22.52
C PRO A 388 11.47 -37.28 21.45
N PRO A 389 11.34 -37.96 20.30
CA PRO A 389 10.40 -37.55 19.26
C PRO A 389 8.94 -37.72 19.73
N PRO A 390 8.01 -36.87 19.26
CA PRO A 390 6.59 -37.01 19.60
C PRO A 390 5.99 -38.27 18.97
N GLU A 391 5.14 -38.98 19.72
CA GLU A 391 4.38 -40.11 19.19
C GLU A 391 3.29 -39.64 18.22
N VAL A 392 3.12 -40.36 17.11
CA VAL A 392 2.12 -40.06 16.09
C VAL A 392 0.76 -40.58 16.55
N ALA A 393 -0.03 -39.70 17.18
CA ALA A 393 -1.43 -39.98 17.49
C ALA A 393 -2.25 -40.16 16.20
N VAL A 394 -2.76 -41.37 15.96
CA VAL A 394 -3.59 -41.69 14.80
C VAL A 394 -5.01 -41.15 15.02
N ILE A 395 -5.45 -40.25 14.16
CA ILE A 395 -6.81 -39.67 14.17
C ILE A 395 -7.80 -40.68 13.54
N PRO A 396 -8.83 -41.16 14.25
CA PRO A 396 -9.93 -41.90 13.65
C PRO A 396 -10.90 -40.93 12.96
N SER A 397 -11.45 -41.33 11.80
CA SER A 397 -12.47 -40.54 11.09
C SER A 397 -13.78 -40.44 11.89
N PRO A 398 -14.55 -39.34 11.77
CA PRO A 398 -15.75 -39.14 12.57
C PRO A 398 -16.89 -40.07 12.16
N SER A 399 -17.56 -40.66 13.15
CA SER A 399 -18.87 -41.29 13.00
C SER A 399 -19.92 -40.48 13.75
N HIS A 400 -21.09 -40.28 13.14
CA HIS A 400 -22.21 -39.62 13.81
C HIS A 400 -22.65 -40.42 15.04
N HIS A 401 -22.74 -39.76 16.20
CA HIS A 401 -23.87 -39.94 17.12
C HIS A 401 -24.08 -38.66 17.94
N SER A 402 -25.34 -38.31 18.15
CA SER A 402 -25.76 -37.16 18.94
C SER A 402 -26.03 -37.58 20.38
N ASP A 403 -25.30 -37.02 21.34
CA ASP A 403 -25.61 -37.16 22.77
C ASP A 403 -25.56 -35.80 23.47
N GLN A 404 -26.71 -35.35 23.99
CA GLN A 404 -26.81 -34.17 24.83
C GLN A 404 -26.27 -34.50 26.23
N LYS A 405 -25.03 -34.13 26.52
CA LYS A 405 -24.59 -34.05 27.92
C LYS A 405 -25.17 -32.80 28.57
N LYS A 406 -25.92 -33.00 29.65
CA LYS A 406 -26.11 -31.93 30.65
C LYS A 406 -24.75 -31.56 31.24
N PHE A 407 -24.60 -30.29 31.59
CA PHE A 407 -23.60 -29.90 32.59
C PHE A 407 -24.13 -30.32 33.96
N ASP A 408 -23.30 -30.96 34.76
CA ASP A 408 -23.59 -31.25 36.17
C ASP A 408 -23.19 -30.03 37.02
N GLU A 409 -24.09 -29.58 37.90
CA GLU A 409 -23.89 -28.40 38.75
C GLU A 409 -23.08 -28.73 40.02
N ASP A 410 -21.76 -28.96 39.89
CA ASP A 410 -20.86 -29.06 41.07
C ASP A 410 -19.40 -28.63 40.76
N GLU A 411 -19.19 -27.32 40.56
CA GLU A 411 -17.87 -26.70 40.75
C GLU A 411 -17.97 -25.53 41.76
N GLY A 412 -16.90 -25.34 42.54
CA GLY A 412 -16.78 -24.21 43.46
C GLY A 412 -16.65 -22.86 42.74
N PRO A 413 -16.72 -21.73 43.46
CA PRO A 413 -16.74 -20.40 42.84
C PRO A 413 -15.52 -20.17 41.94
N THR A 414 -15.76 -20.15 40.62
CA THR A 414 -14.73 -20.03 39.59
C THR A 414 -13.96 -18.72 39.76
N GLN A 415 -12.69 -18.82 40.18
CA GLN A 415 -11.86 -17.65 40.38
C GLN A 415 -11.32 -17.14 39.04
N TYR A 416 -12.06 -16.24 38.42
CA TYR A 416 -11.64 -15.55 37.19
C TYR A 416 -10.35 -14.75 37.41
N GLN A 417 -9.44 -14.81 36.44
CA GLN A 417 -8.21 -14.01 36.45
C GLN A 417 -8.49 -12.58 35.96
N SER A 418 -9.38 -12.43 34.98
CA SER A 418 -9.73 -11.14 34.37
C SER A 418 -11.23 -11.01 34.17
N VAL A 419 -11.73 -9.76 34.19
CA VAL A 419 -13.14 -9.42 33.99
C VAL A 419 -13.22 -8.36 32.89
N GLY A 420 -13.74 -8.75 31.73
CA GLY A 420 -13.85 -7.91 30.53
C GLY A 420 -15.23 -7.28 30.39
N LEU A 421 -15.30 -5.97 30.19
CA LEU A 421 -16.52 -5.21 29.94
C LEU A 421 -16.59 -4.81 28.45
N VAL A 422 -17.35 -5.57 27.65
CA VAL A 422 -17.51 -5.38 26.21
C VAL A 422 -18.66 -4.42 25.93
N ILE A 423 -18.32 -3.17 25.59
CA ILE A 423 -19.29 -2.12 25.27
C ILE A 423 -19.62 -2.16 23.78
N GLY A 424 -20.83 -2.63 23.46
CA GLY A 424 -21.25 -2.94 22.09
C GLY A 424 -21.21 -4.43 21.78
N VAL A 425 -21.58 -5.30 22.74
CA VAL A 425 -21.42 -6.77 22.62
C VAL A 425 -22.16 -7.42 21.44
N THR A 426 -23.24 -6.82 20.94
CA THR A 426 -23.93 -7.28 19.71
C THR A 426 -23.36 -6.65 18.43
N GLY A 427 -22.27 -5.89 18.52
CA GLY A 427 -21.55 -5.31 17.37
C GLY A 427 -20.68 -6.35 16.66
N ILE A 428 -20.14 -5.99 15.49
CA ILE A 428 -19.39 -6.92 14.64
C ILE A 428 -18.09 -7.45 15.29
N VAL A 429 -17.39 -6.64 16.10
CA VAL A 429 -16.24 -7.09 16.93
C VAL A 429 -16.69 -7.50 18.33
N GLY A 430 -17.74 -6.87 18.87
CA GLY A 430 -18.27 -7.23 20.18
C GLY A 430 -18.76 -8.68 20.28
N ASN A 431 -19.28 -9.24 19.19
CA ASN A 431 -19.66 -10.64 19.12
C ASN A 431 -18.43 -11.57 19.11
N SER A 432 -17.37 -11.21 18.38
CA SER A 432 -16.09 -11.96 18.41
C SER A 432 -15.44 -11.91 19.78
N LEU A 433 -15.43 -10.75 20.47
CA LEU A 433 -14.97 -10.65 21.86
C LEU A 433 -15.81 -11.51 22.81
N ALA A 434 -17.13 -11.56 22.64
CA ALA A 434 -18.02 -12.42 23.43
C ALA A 434 -17.78 -13.92 23.22
N GLU A 435 -17.35 -14.31 22.02
CA GLU A 435 -17.04 -15.69 21.63
C GLU A 435 -15.63 -16.12 22.06
N ILE A 436 -14.64 -15.21 21.99
CA ILE A 436 -13.21 -15.51 22.21
C ILE A 436 -12.77 -15.28 23.66
N LEU A 437 -13.24 -14.24 24.35
CA LEU A 437 -12.81 -13.97 25.73
C LEU A 437 -12.99 -15.19 26.67
N PRO A 438 -14.11 -15.93 26.64
CA PRO A 438 -14.33 -17.06 27.56
C PRO A 438 -13.57 -18.36 27.22
N LEU A 439 -12.82 -18.43 26.11
CA LEU A 439 -12.09 -19.64 25.74
C LEU A 439 -10.93 -19.93 26.71
N SER A 440 -10.65 -21.21 26.95
CA SER A 440 -9.73 -21.64 28.01
C SER A 440 -8.25 -21.36 27.72
N ASP A 441 -7.91 -21.08 26.47
CA ASP A 441 -6.57 -20.71 25.99
C ASP A 441 -6.40 -19.20 25.73
N THR A 442 -7.46 -18.40 25.86
CA THR A 442 -7.39 -16.94 25.65
C THR A 442 -6.48 -16.27 26.68
N PRO A 443 -5.47 -15.47 26.24
CA PRO A 443 -4.55 -14.78 27.12
C PRO A 443 -5.27 -13.91 28.17
N GLY A 444 -4.78 -13.93 29.41
CA GLY A 444 -5.41 -13.25 30.55
C GLY A 444 -6.59 -14.01 31.17
N GLY A 445 -7.00 -15.14 30.59
CA GLY A 445 -8.08 -15.97 31.10
C GLY A 445 -7.72 -16.78 32.36
N PRO A 446 -8.72 -17.44 33.01
CA PRO A 446 -10.13 -17.50 32.62
C PRO A 446 -10.82 -16.13 32.78
N TRP A 447 -11.57 -15.73 31.75
CA TRP A 447 -12.26 -14.45 31.69
C TRP A 447 -13.72 -14.57 32.16
N LYS A 448 -14.15 -13.63 32.99
CA LYS A 448 -15.56 -13.25 33.13
C LYS A 448 -15.88 -12.17 32.12
N VAL A 449 -17.06 -12.20 31.49
CA VAL A 449 -17.43 -11.25 30.44
C VAL A 449 -18.76 -10.58 30.72
N TYR A 450 -18.74 -9.26 30.85
CA TYR A 450 -19.90 -8.39 30.86
C TYR A 450 -20.15 -7.83 29.46
N GLY A 451 -21.34 -8.07 28.91
CA GLY A 451 -21.71 -7.67 27.55
C GLY A 451 -22.77 -6.59 27.53
N VAL A 452 -22.45 -5.37 27.07
CA VAL A 452 -23.37 -4.23 27.09
C VAL A 452 -23.91 -3.91 25.71
N ALA A 453 -25.24 -3.80 25.57
CA ALA A 453 -25.91 -3.27 24.38
C ALA A 453 -27.34 -2.76 24.69
N ARG A 454 -27.95 -2.01 23.77
CA ARG A 454 -29.26 -1.34 23.98
C ARG A 454 -30.49 -2.22 23.75
N ARG A 455 -30.38 -3.17 22.83
CA ARG A 455 -31.44 -4.12 22.46
C ARG A 455 -31.47 -5.30 23.45
N PRO A 456 -32.59 -6.03 23.58
CA PRO A 456 -32.58 -7.36 24.17
C PRO A 456 -31.55 -8.26 23.48
N ARG A 457 -31.03 -9.27 24.20
CA ARG A 457 -30.02 -10.19 23.65
C ARG A 457 -30.61 -11.01 22.50
N PRO A 458 -30.02 -10.98 21.28
CA PRO A 458 -30.52 -11.76 20.15
C PRO A 458 -30.10 -13.23 20.27
N SER A 459 -30.87 -14.13 19.64
CA SER A 459 -30.63 -15.58 19.66
C SER A 459 -29.23 -15.98 19.17
N TRP A 460 -28.74 -15.39 18.08
CA TRP A 460 -27.40 -15.65 17.52
C TRP A 460 -26.23 -15.19 18.41
N ASN A 461 -26.51 -14.53 19.54
CA ASN A 461 -25.54 -14.13 20.55
C ASN A 461 -25.78 -14.86 21.89
N ALA A 462 -26.83 -15.69 22.00
CA ALA A 462 -27.28 -16.26 23.27
C ALA A 462 -26.35 -17.34 23.83
N ASP A 463 -25.70 -18.12 22.96
CA ASP A 463 -24.90 -19.29 23.35
C ASP A 463 -23.56 -18.93 24.03
N HIS A 464 -23.09 -17.68 23.90
CA HIS A 464 -21.86 -17.21 24.54
C HIS A 464 -22.02 -17.10 26.07
N PRO A 465 -21.06 -17.53 26.90
CA PRO A 465 -21.14 -17.40 28.36
C PRO A 465 -20.81 -15.97 28.82
N VAL A 466 -21.78 -15.07 28.63
CA VAL A 466 -21.66 -13.62 28.88
C VAL A 466 -22.81 -13.13 29.75
N GLU A 467 -22.49 -12.36 30.80
CA GLU A 467 -23.46 -11.59 31.59
C GLU A 467 -23.94 -10.38 30.78
N TYR A 468 -25.11 -10.51 30.14
CA TYR A 468 -25.64 -9.51 29.23
C TYR A 468 -26.40 -8.40 29.96
N ILE A 469 -25.98 -7.15 29.78
CA ILE A 469 -26.53 -5.96 30.41
C ILE A 469 -27.19 -5.08 29.34
N GLN A 470 -28.52 -4.95 29.40
CA GLN A 470 -29.25 -4.07 28.50
C GLN A 470 -29.17 -2.61 28.99
N CYS A 471 -28.35 -1.76 28.36
CA CYS A 471 -28.06 -0.38 28.77
C CYS A 471 -28.01 0.56 27.56
N ASP A 472 -28.54 1.78 27.70
CA ASP A 472 -28.23 2.89 26.77
C ASP A 472 -27.13 3.78 27.33
N ILE A 473 -25.91 3.60 26.81
CA ILE A 473 -24.74 4.37 27.26
C ILE A 473 -24.80 5.86 26.90
N SER A 474 -25.77 6.31 26.08
CA SER A 474 -25.99 7.72 25.82
C SER A 474 -26.79 8.43 26.93
N ASP A 475 -27.49 7.67 27.77
CA ASP A 475 -28.15 8.14 28.99
C ASP A 475 -27.18 8.00 30.19
N SER A 476 -26.82 9.11 30.84
CA SER A 476 -25.88 9.12 31.96
C SER A 476 -26.36 8.32 33.16
N ASP A 477 -27.67 8.34 33.41
CA ASP A 477 -28.28 7.82 34.62
C ASP A 477 -28.54 6.30 34.45
N ASP A 478 -28.91 5.87 33.25
CA ASP A 478 -28.95 4.45 32.88
C ASP A 478 -27.55 3.83 32.92
N THR A 479 -26.54 4.52 32.38
CA THR A 479 -25.13 4.08 32.41
C THR A 479 -24.62 3.95 33.84
N LEU A 480 -24.83 4.97 34.67
CA LEU A 480 -24.38 4.96 36.06
C LEU A 480 -25.08 3.84 36.84
N THR A 481 -26.40 3.71 36.70
CA THR A 481 -27.20 2.69 37.40
C THR A 481 -26.77 1.26 37.06
N LYS A 482 -26.38 1.00 35.81
CA LYS A 482 -26.10 -0.36 35.32
C LYS A 482 -24.62 -0.74 35.32
N LEU A 483 -23.69 0.22 35.20
CA LEU A 483 -22.25 -0.07 35.13
C LEU A 483 -21.49 0.21 36.42
N SER A 484 -21.97 1.10 37.31
CA SER A 484 -21.32 1.29 38.63
C SER A 484 -21.36 0.07 39.57
N PRO A 485 -22.31 -0.87 39.50
CA PRO A 485 -22.25 -2.10 40.31
C PRO A 485 -21.15 -3.08 39.90
N LEU A 486 -20.51 -2.89 38.74
CA LEU A 486 -19.55 -3.83 38.13
C LEU A 486 -18.14 -3.64 38.70
N ILE A 487 -18.02 -3.72 40.02
CA ILE A 487 -16.81 -3.37 40.78
C ILE A 487 -15.60 -4.29 40.52
N ASP A 488 -15.82 -5.44 39.89
CA ASP A 488 -14.80 -6.45 39.58
C ASP A 488 -14.17 -6.30 38.19
N VAL A 489 -14.67 -5.40 37.34
CA VAL A 489 -14.14 -5.15 35.98
C VAL A 489 -12.66 -4.80 36.01
N THR A 490 -11.85 -5.54 35.24
CA THR A 490 -10.41 -5.29 35.08
C THR A 490 -10.04 -4.70 33.73
N HIS A 491 -10.84 -4.94 32.67
CA HIS A 491 -10.57 -4.44 31.32
C HIS A 491 -11.86 -3.92 30.66
N ILE A 492 -11.80 -2.77 29.97
CA ILE A 492 -12.90 -2.25 29.14
C ILE A 492 -12.56 -2.42 27.66
N PHE A 493 -13.47 -3.00 26.89
CA PHE A 493 -13.37 -3.13 25.43
C PHE A 493 -14.46 -2.28 24.78
N TYR A 494 -14.11 -1.06 24.33
CA TYR A 494 -15.07 -0.12 23.73
C TYR A 494 -15.13 -0.30 22.20
N VAL A 495 -16.16 -1.00 21.74
CA VAL A 495 -16.34 -1.45 20.34
C VAL A 495 -17.68 -0.99 19.75
N THR A 496 -18.16 0.20 20.16
CA THR A 496 -19.42 0.79 19.74
C THR A 496 -19.29 2.23 19.26
N TRP A 497 -20.25 2.69 18.47
CA TRP A 497 -20.39 4.09 18.05
C TRP A 497 -21.87 4.41 17.74
N THR A 498 -22.17 5.68 17.53
CA THR A 498 -23.48 6.17 17.06
C THR A 498 -23.29 7.10 15.87
N SER A 499 -24.20 7.02 14.90
CA SER A 499 -24.18 7.86 13.70
C SER A 499 -25.06 9.10 13.89
N ARG A 500 -24.62 10.23 13.33
CA ARG A 500 -25.30 11.52 13.29
C ARG A 500 -25.12 12.20 11.91
N PRO A 501 -26.00 13.13 11.53
CA PRO A 501 -25.95 13.80 10.22
C PRO A 501 -24.64 14.55 9.92
N THR A 502 -23.99 15.11 10.95
CA THR A 502 -22.71 15.83 10.83
C THR A 502 -21.64 15.27 11.77
N GLU A 503 -20.37 15.48 11.43
CA GLU A 503 -19.26 15.02 12.28
C GLU A 503 -19.18 15.80 13.61
N ALA A 504 -19.65 17.04 13.66
CA ALA A 504 -19.75 17.80 14.92
C ALA A 504 -20.69 17.10 15.92
N GLU A 505 -21.87 16.66 15.46
CA GLU A 505 -22.81 15.87 16.26
C GLU A 505 -22.24 14.47 16.57
N ASN A 506 -21.45 13.87 15.67
CA ASN A 506 -20.75 12.61 15.98
C ASN A 506 -19.74 12.81 17.12
N CYS A 507 -18.95 13.89 17.14
CA CYS A 507 -18.01 14.20 18.21
C CYS A 507 -18.74 14.37 19.55
N GLU A 508 -19.84 15.11 19.58
CA GLU A 508 -20.66 15.29 20.78
C GLU A 508 -21.26 13.97 21.27
N ALA A 509 -21.99 13.25 20.41
CA ALA A 509 -22.75 12.06 20.81
C ALA A 509 -21.84 10.87 21.19
N ASN A 510 -20.78 10.60 20.42
CA ASN A 510 -19.85 9.53 20.73
C ASN A 510 -18.97 9.89 21.94
N GLY A 511 -18.56 11.15 22.07
CA GLY A 511 -17.81 11.65 23.23
C GLY A 511 -18.63 11.59 24.52
N ALA A 512 -19.93 11.88 24.47
CA ALA A 512 -20.84 11.69 25.60
C ALA A 512 -20.98 10.21 25.99
N MET A 513 -21.28 9.33 25.03
CA MET A 513 -21.43 7.89 25.26
C MET A 513 -20.18 7.26 25.92
N PHE A 514 -18.99 7.58 25.44
CA PHE A 514 -17.76 7.03 25.98
C PHE A 514 -17.45 7.57 27.37
N ARG A 515 -17.62 8.90 27.57
CA ARG A 515 -17.43 9.56 28.86
C ARG A 515 -18.38 9.04 29.93
N ASN A 516 -19.64 8.73 29.58
CA ASN A 516 -20.61 8.11 30.49
C ASN A 516 -20.10 6.76 31.02
N VAL A 517 -19.60 5.89 30.12
CA VAL A 517 -19.02 4.58 30.51
C VAL A 517 -17.81 4.77 31.43
N LEU A 518 -16.83 5.59 31.03
CA LEU A 518 -15.61 5.77 31.81
C LEU A 518 -15.90 6.34 33.21
N ARG A 519 -16.83 7.29 33.33
CA ARG A 519 -17.22 7.87 34.63
C ARG A 519 -18.09 6.94 35.48
N ALA A 520 -18.81 5.99 34.89
CA ALA A 520 -19.51 4.95 35.63
C ALA A 520 -18.56 3.86 36.15
N VAL A 521 -17.50 3.53 35.42
CA VAL A 521 -16.62 2.38 35.74
C VAL A 521 -15.35 2.78 36.51
N ILE A 522 -14.57 3.77 36.05
CA ILE A 522 -13.26 4.13 36.65
C ILE A 522 -13.33 4.39 38.18
N PRO A 523 -14.34 5.10 38.72
CA PRO A 523 -14.44 5.34 40.16
C PRO A 523 -14.90 4.13 40.98
N ASN A 524 -15.55 3.15 40.36
CA ASN A 524 -16.24 2.04 41.04
C ASN A 524 -15.52 0.69 40.89
N ALA A 525 -14.69 0.53 39.85
CA ALA A 525 -13.87 -0.65 39.61
C ALA A 525 -12.43 -0.44 40.14
N PRO A 526 -12.12 -0.78 41.42
CA PRO A 526 -10.77 -0.63 41.97
C PRO A 526 -9.71 -1.40 41.18
N ASN A 527 -10.07 -2.55 40.59
CA ASN A 527 -9.15 -3.45 39.88
C ASN A 527 -9.03 -3.18 38.37
N LEU A 528 -9.61 -2.09 37.85
CA LEU A 528 -9.50 -1.68 36.46
C LEU A 528 -8.03 -1.39 36.08
N GLN A 529 -7.50 -2.11 35.09
CA GLN A 529 -6.11 -2.06 34.64
C GLN A 529 -5.95 -1.42 33.26
N HIS A 530 -6.94 -1.60 32.37
CA HIS A 530 -6.77 -1.25 30.96
C HIS A 530 -8.07 -0.88 30.23
N ILE A 531 -7.96 0.01 29.24
CA ILE A 531 -9.07 0.41 28.35
C ILE A 531 -8.64 0.28 26.88
N CYS A 532 -9.25 -0.65 26.14
CA CYS A 532 -9.11 -0.76 24.69
C CYS A 532 -10.19 0.07 23.98
N LEU A 533 -9.79 1.03 23.16
CA LEU A 533 -10.67 1.90 22.36
C LEU A 533 -10.60 1.53 20.87
N GLN A 534 -11.71 1.12 20.27
CA GLN A 534 -11.78 0.93 18.82
C GLN A 534 -12.13 2.22 18.07
N THR A 535 -11.36 2.51 17.02
CA THR A 535 -11.61 3.62 16.08
C THR A 535 -11.63 3.09 14.64
N GLY A 536 -10.60 3.34 13.81
CA GLY A 536 -10.47 2.82 12.45
C GLY A 536 -9.74 3.73 11.46
N THR A 537 -9.57 3.30 10.21
CA THR A 537 -8.82 4.03 9.15
C THR A 537 -9.34 5.44 8.86
N LYS A 538 -10.59 5.79 9.22
CA LYS A 538 -11.05 7.20 9.20
C LYS A 538 -10.16 8.15 10.02
N HIS A 539 -9.31 7.66 10.94
CA HIS A 539 -8.28 8.49 11.58
C HIS A 539 -7.37 9.19 10.54
N TYR A 540 -7.03 8.50 9.44
CA TYR A 540 -6.12 8.97 8.38
C TYR A 540 -6.83 9.54 7.13
N LEU A 541 -8.13 9.25 6.99
CA LEU A 541 -8.98 9.68 5.87
C LEU A 541 -9.88 10.87 6.21
N GLY A 542 -10.16 11.10 7.50
CA GLY A 542 -11.19 12.01 7.98
C GLY A 542 -12.58 11.36 8.04
N PRO A 543 -13.63 12.15 8.36
CA PRO A 543 -15.00 11.67 8.41
C PRO A 543 -15.60 11.47 7.02
N PHE A 544 -16.66 10.67 6.92
CA PHE A 544 -17.34 10.38 5.65
C PHE A 544 -17.81 11.66 4.94
N GLU A 545 -18.29 12.67 5.70
CA GLU A 545 -18.69 13.96 5.15
C GLU A 545 -17.53 14.75 4.48
N ALA A 546 -16.27 14.43 4.78
CA ALA A 546 -15.09 15.11 4.27
C ALA A 546 -14.39 14.36 3.12
N PHE A 547 -14.84 13.15 2.77
CA PHE A 547 -14.25 12.35 1.71
C PHE A 547 -14.25 13.12 0.38
N GLY A 548 -13.05 13.30 -0.21
CA GLY A 548 -12.85 14.09 -1.43
C GLY A 548 -12.95 15.62 -1.25
N LYS A 549 -13.25 16.13 -0.05
CA LYS A 549 -13.25 17.57 0.29
C LYS A 549 -11.94 18.00 0.96
N ILE A 550 -11.35 17.12 1.78
CA ILE A 550 -10.00 17.29 2.36
C ILE A 550 -9.01 16.36 1.66
N LYS A 551 -7.70 16.68 1.73
CA LYS A 551 -6.67 15.72 1.36
C LYS A 551 -6.45 14.76 2.53
N PRO A 552 -6.62 13.44 2.36
CA PRO A 552 -6.17 12.46 3.35
C PRO A 552 -4.63 12.39 3.36
N HIS A 553 -4.08 11.57 4.26
CA HIS A 553 -2.67 11.16 4.16
C HIS A 553 -2.42 10.29 2.92
N ASP A 554 -1.15 10.15 2.55
CA ASP A 554 -0.74 9.23 1.47
C ASP A 554 -0.46 7.84 2.09
N PRO A 555 -1.07 6.74 1.58
CA PRO A 555 -0.90 5.39 2.14
C PRO A 555 0.44 4.72 1.74
N PRO A 556 0.87 3.64 2.42
CA PRO A 556 0.19 2.94 3.51
C PRO A 556 0.20 3.74 4.83
N PHE A 557 -0.93 3.75 5.53
CA PHE A 557 -1.06 4.51 6.77
C PHE A 557 -0.26 3.88 7.90
N HIS A 558 0.41 4.70 8.71
CA HIS A 558 1.07 4.28 9.95
C HIS A 558 0.67 5.23 11.08
N GLU A 559 0.85 4.77 12.31
CA GLU A 559 0.15 5.30 13.47
C GLU A 559 0.71 6.64 13.97
N ASP A 560 1.95 6.96 13.59
CA ASP A 560 2.65 8.22 13.87
C ASP A 560 2.26 9.36 12.89
N LEU A 561 1.39 9.09 11.91
CA LEU A 561 0.81 10.14 11.07
C LEU A 561 0.01 11.11 11.94
N PRO A 562 0.24 12.43 11.82
CA PRO A 562 -0.48 13.41 12.64
C PRO A 562 -1.97 13.42 12.30
N ARG A 563 -2.82 13.71 13.29
CA ARG A 563 -4.26 13.94 13.07
C ARG A 563 -4.48 14.95 11.94
N LEU A 564 -5.49 14.72 11.10
CA LEU A 564 -5.88 15.66 10.05
C LEU A 564 -6.45 16.94 10.67
N ASN A 565 -6.27 18.07 9.98
CA ASN A 565 -6.86 19.35 10.37
C ASN A 565 -8.36 19.42 9.97
N ALA A 566 -9.16 18.54 10.55
CA ALA A 566 -10.60 18.42 10.38
C ALA A 566 -11.25 17.81 11.64
N PRO A 567 -12.53 18.09 11.94
CA PRO A 567 -13.27 17.36 12.96
C PRO A 567 -13.29 15.85 12.66
N ASN A 568 -13.15 15.02 13.69
CA ASN A 568 -13.25 13.57 13.61
C ASN A 568 -13.57 13.03 15.00
N PHE A 569 -14.67 12.30 15.16
CA PHE A 569 -15.07 11.83 16.49
C PHE A 569 -14.07 10.86 17.12
N TYR A 570 -13.23 10.21 16.31
CA TYR A 570 -12.12 9.40 16.80
C TYR A 570 -11.11 10.24 17.61
N TYR A 571 -10.81 11.47 17.18
CA TYR A 571 -9.89 12.35 17.91
C TYR A 571 -10.51 12.75 19.26
N THR A 572 -11.82 13.03 19.29
CA THR A 572 -12.56 13.30 20.53
C THR A 572 -12.59 12.10 21.48
N LEU A 573 -12.71 10.87 20.96
CA LEU A 573 -12.64 9.66 21.79
C LEU A 573 -11.23 9.41 22.34
N GLU A 574 -10.18 9.61 21.52
CA GLU A 574 -8.78 9.55 21.97
C GLU A 574 -8.49 10.59 23.07
N ASP A 575 -8.93 11.85 22.89
CA ASP A 575 -8.70 12.91 23.88
C ASP A 575 -9.42 12.65 25.21
N ILE A 576 -10.63 12.06 25.17
CA ILE A 576 -11.37 11.62 26.37
C ILE A 576 -10.70 10.41 27.02
N LEU A 577 -10.16 9.47 26.23
CA LEU A 577 -9.42 8.33 26.76
C LEU A 577 -8.21 8.80 27.57
N PHE A 578 -7.44 9.76 27.06
CA PHE A 578 -6.29 10.32 27.76
C PHE A 578 -6.73 11.10 29.03
N GLU A 579 -7.72 11.99 28.91
CA GLU A 579 -8.25 12.80 30.03
C GLU A 579 -8.81 11.95 31.18
N GLU A 580 -9.51 10.85 30.88
CA GLU A 580 -10.12 9.99 31.90
C GLU A 580 -9.13 8.92 32.42
N ALA A 581 -8.15 8.47 31.62
CA ALA A 581 -7.11 7.53 32.08
C ALA A 581 -6.16 8.15 33.11
N GLU A 582 -5.73 9.42 32.92
CA GLU A 582 -4.86 10.15 33.87
C GLU A 582 -5.44 10.26 35.29
N LYS A 583 -6.73 9.98 35.49
CA LYS A 583 -7.43 10.08 36.78
C LYS A 583 -7.25 8.84 37.68
N LYS A 584 -6.62 7.76 37.19
CA LYS A 584 -6.33 6.54 37.96
C LYS A 584 -4.88 6.13 37.73
N GLU A 585 -4.10 6.05 38.80
CA GLU A 585 -2.72 5.56 38.76
C GLU A 585 -2.67 4.12 38.22
N ASP A 586 -1.63 3.81 37.45
CA ASP A 586 -1.42 2.55 36.70
C ASP A 586 -2.51 2.15 35.67
N LEU A 587 -3.53 2.98 35.41
CA LEU A 587 -4.53 2.72 34.36
C LEU A 587 -3.91 2.94 32.97
N THR A 588 -3.85 1.87 32.19
CA THR A 588 -3.27 1.88 30.84
C THR A 588 -4.36 1.87 29.75
N TRP A 589 -3.98 2.13 28.50
CA TRP A 589 -4.92 2.12 27.38
C TRP A 589 -4.32 1.58 26.08
N SER A 590 -5.17 1.28 25.10
CA SER A 590 -4.79 0.97 23.72
C SER A 590 -5.81 1.53 22.72
N ILE A 591 -5.36 1.91 21.52
CA ILE A 591 -6.25 2.38 20.44
C ILE A 591 -6.12 1.46 19.22
N HIS A 592 -7.21 0.83 18.81
CA HIS A 592 -7.24 -0.13 17.69
C HIS A 592 -7.89 0.50 16.45
N ARG A 593 -7.15 0.54 15.34
CA ARG A 593 -7.54 1.16 14.06
C ARG A 593 -7.70 0.11 12.94
N PRO A 594 -8.84 -0.60 12.85
CA PRO A 594 -9.14 -1.47 11.70
C PRO A 594 -9.57 -0.68 10.45
N ASP A 595 -9.43 -1.30 9.28
CA ASP A 595 -10.11 -0.90 8.03
C ASP A 595 -11.50 -1.56 7.96
N VAL A 596 -12.00 -1.84 6.75
CA VAL A 596 -13.26 -2.55 6.52
C VAL A 596 -13.26 -3.90 7.25
N ILE A 597 -14.24 -4.08 8.14
CA ILE A 597 -14.35 -5.26 8.99
C ILE A 597 -15.05 -6.40 8.24
N PHE A 598 -14.41 -7.57 8.21
CA PHE A 598 -15.03 -8.84 7.84
C PHE A 598 -15.45 -9.55 9.13
N GLY A 599 -16.74 -9.83 9.31
CA GLY A 599 -17.26 -10.28 10.61
C GLY A 599 -18.75 -10.60 10.58
N PHE A 600 -19.24 -11.21 11.66
CA PHE A 600 -20.65 -11.55 11.85
C PHE A 600 -21.33 -10.64 12.88
N SER A 601 -22.32 -9.88 12.42
CA SER A 601 -23.39 -9.33 13.26
C SER A 601 -24.50 -8.80 12.36
N ALA A 602 -25.73 -9.29 12.58
CA ALA A 602 -26.94 -8.75 11.95
C ALA A 602 -27.40 -7.41 12.56
N TYR A 603 -26.69 -6.90 13.57
CA TYR A 603 -27.02 -5.70 14.35
C TYR A 603 -26.00 -4.55 14.17
N SER A 604 -24.96 -4.74 13.35
CA SER A 604 -23.91 -3.75 13.09
C SER A 604 -24.37 -2.65 12.13
N LEU A 605 -24.03 -1.40 12.43
CA LEU A 605 -24.25 -0.23 11.55
C LEU A 605 -23.35 -0.22 10.30
N MET A 606 -22.33 -1.10 10.26
CA MET A 606 -21.37 -1.28 9.17
C MET A 606 -21.01 -2.77 9.11
N ASN A 607 -21.64 -3.53 8.22
CA ASN A 607 -21.29 -4.94 7.95
C ASN A 607 -21.28 -5.18 6.44
N LEU A 608 -20.08 -5.24 5.84
CA LEU A 608 -19.95 -5.44 4.40
C LEU A 608 -20.26 -6.88 3.99
N ILE A 609 -19.86 -7.87 4.78
CA ILE A 609 -20.11 -9.28 4.47
C ILE A 609 -21.60 -9.56 4.43
N GLY A 610 -22.34 -9.16 5.46
CA GLY A 610 -23.80 -9.32 5.52
C GLY A 610 -24.50 -8.62 4.36
N THR A 611 -24.15 -7.36 4.10
CA THR A 611 -24.71 -6.57 2.98
C THR A 611 -24.49 -7.26 1.62
N LEU A 612 -23.28 -7.80 1.38
CA LEU A 612 -22.96 -8.51 0.13
C LEU A 612 -23.61 -9.89 0.04
N CYS A 613 -23.77 -10.60 1.15
CA CYS A 613 -24.52 -11.87 1.20
C CYS A 613 -26.01 -11.66 0.86
N VAL A 614 -26.63 -10.61 1.42
CA VAL A 614 -28.03 -10.25 1.14
C VAL A 614 -28.19 -9.85 -0.34
N TYR A 615 -27.28 -9.03 -0.89
CA TYR A 615 -27.28 -8.70 -2.32
C TYR A 615 -27.16 -9.96 -3.21
N ALA A 616 -26.21 -10.84 -2.92
CA ALA A 616 -26.04 -12.09 -3.64
C ALA A 616 -27.25 -13.02 -3.54
N THR A 617 -27.92 -13.05 -2.38
CA THR A 617 -29.16 -13.81 -2.16
C THR A 617 -30.31 -13.26 -3.00
N ILE A 618 -30.48 -11.94 -3.07
CA ILE A 618 -31.51 -11.30 -3.91
C ILE A 618 -31.23 -11.57 -5.39
N CYS A 619 -29.98 -11.44 -5.85
CA CYS A 619 -29.59 -11.83 -7.21
C CYS A 619 -29.88 -13.31 -7.50
N LYS A 620 -29.61 -14.21 -6.53
CA LYS A 620 -29.90 -15.64 -6.65
C LYS A 620 -31.40 -15.93 -6.80
N HIS A 621 -32.23 -15.28 -5.99
CA HIS A 621 -33.68 -15.45 -5.99
C HIS A 621 -34.32 -14.89 -7.27
N GLU A 622 -33.90 -13.71 -7.73
CA GLU A 622 -34.40 -13.08 -8.96
C GLU A 622 -33.80 -13.65 -10.25
N GLY A 623 -32.82 -14.57 -10.16
CA GLY A 623 -32.12 -15.13 -11.31
C GLY A 623 -31.29 -14.10 -12.08
N THR A 624 -30.80 -13.05 -11.41
CA THR A 624 -30.02 -11.97 -12.02
C THR A 624 -28.51 -12.13 -11.78
N PRO A 625 -27.63 -11.78 -12.73
CA PRO A 625 -26.18 -11.82 -12.51
C PRO A 625 -25.72 -10.86 -11.41
N LEU A 626 -24.73 -11.30 -10.63
CA LEU A 626 -24.10 -10.54 -9.54
C LEU A 626 -23.18 -9.44 -10.13
N ARG A 627 -23.72 -8.22 -10.25
CA ARG A 627 -23.02 -7.06 -10.85
C ARG A 627 -22.21 -6.31 -9.80
N PHE A 628 -20.95 -6.00 -10.09
CA PHE A 628 -20.11 -5.21 -9.19
C PHE A 628 -20.54 -3.73 -9.20
N PRO A 629 -20.94 -3.14 -8.06
CA PRO A 629 -21.47 -1.77 -7.98
C PRO A 629 -20.38 -0.68 -7.84
N GLY A 630 -19.10 -1.07 -7.82
CA GLY A 630 -17.98 -0.19 -7.46
C GLY A 630 -17.27 0.52 -8.62
N THR A 631 -16.10 1.06 -8.32
CA THR A 631 -15.17 1.68 -9.29
C THR A 631 -14.17 0.67 -9.85
N GLY A 632 -13.59 0.94 -11.02
CA GLY A 632 -12.43 0.17 -11.50
C GLY A 632 -11.25 0.20 -10.53
N VAL A 633 -11.11 1.27 -9.75
CA VAL A 633 -10.11 1.38 -8.67
C VAL A 633 -10.37 0.39 -7.54
N ALA A 634 -11.62 0.14 -7.15
CA ALA A 634 -11.94 -0.91 -6.18
C ALA A 634 -11.85 -2.32 -6.79
N TRP A 635 -12.23 -2.48 -8.06
CA TRP A 635 -12.21 -3.76 -8.77
C TRP A 635 -10.79 -4.29 -8.97
N GLU A 636 -9.90 -3.47 -9.54
CA GLU A 636 -8.51 -3.82 -9.88
C GLU A 636 -7.47 -3.39 -8.84
N GLY A 637 -7.81 -2.47 -7.94
CA GLY A 637 -6.88 -2.00 -6.92
C GLY A 637 -6.69 -3.00 -5.79
N TYR A 638 -5.51 -2.97 -5.16
CA TYR A 638 -5.29 -3.67 -3.91
C TYR A 638 -6.11 -3.06 -2.78
N THR A 639 -6.69 -3.92 -1.95
CA THR A 639 -7.49 -3.59 -0.78
C THR A 639 -7.07 -4.51 0.36
N ASP A 640 -7.05 -4.00 1.59
CA ASP A 640 -6.95 -4.77 2.83
C ASP A 640 -8.32 -4.86 3.54
N ALA A 641 -8.41 -5.77 4.50
CA ALA A 641 -9.58 -5.95 5.36
C ALA A 641 -9.12 -6.32 6.78
N SER A 642 -10.06 -6.29 7.71
CA SER A 642 -9.81 -6.51 9.14
C SER A 642 -10.80 -7.54 9.67
N ASP A 643 -10.34 -8.76 9.90
CA ASP A 643 -11.15 -9.85 10.41
C ASP A 643 -11.58 -9.59 11.87
N ALA A 644 -12.86 -9.80 12.19
CA ALA A 644 -13.42 -9.46 13.50
C ALA A 644 -12.82 -10.29 14.65
N ASP A 645 -12.41 -11.53 14.39
CA ASP A 645 -11.75 -12.37 15.37
C ASP A 645 -10.29 -11.95 15.54
N LEU A 646 -9.60 -11.56 14.45
CA LEU A 646 -8.26 -10.97 14.52
C LEU A 646 -8.26 -9.62 15.28
N ILE A 647 -9.31 -8.81 15.12
CA ILE A 647 -9.48 -7.57 15.90
C ILE A 647 -9.68 -7.91 17.38
N ALA A 648 -10.51 -8.90 17.71
CA ALA A 648 -10.70 -9.35 19.09
C ALA A 648 -9.38 -9.87 19.70
N GLU A 649 -8.62 -10.70 18.99
CA GLU A 649 -7.26 -11.14 19.36
C GLU A 649 -6.32 -9.96 19.61
N HIS A 650 -6.38 -8.92 18.79
CA HIS A 650 -5.53 -7.73 18.89
C HIS A 650 -5.92 -6.81 20.07
N HIS A 651 -7.22 -6.68 20.38
CA HIS A 651 -7.69 -6.06 21.64
C HIS A 651 -7.21 -6.87 22.84
N ILE A 652 -7.37 -8.20 22.83
CA ILE A 652 -6.95 -9.08 23.93
C ILE A 652 -5.44 -9.01 24.15
N TRP A 653 -4.63 -9.08 23.09
CA TRP A 653 -3.18 -8.89 23.15
C TRP A 653 -2.82 -7.57 23.83
N ALA A 654 -3.34 -6.44 23.36
CA ALA A 654 -3.01 -5.14 23.97
C ALA A 654 -3.50 -5.02 25.42
N SER A 655 -4.59 -5.72 25.76
CA SER A 655 -5.13 -5.79 27.11
C SER A 655 -4.20 -6.51 28.10
N VAL A 656 -3.36 -7.47 27.65
CA VAL A 656 -2.45 -8.24 28.53
C VAL A 656 -0.95 -7.96 28.35
N ASP A 657 -0.51 -7.52 27.16
CA ASP A 657 0.91 -7.36 26.84
C ASP A 657 1.48 -6.04 27.41
N PRO A 658 2.61 -6.06 28.16
CA PRO A 658 3.22 -4.85 28.71
C PRO A 658 3.85 -3.93 27.66
N PHE A 659 4.21 -4.43 26.47
CA PHE A 659 4.77 -3.63 25.38
C PHE A 659 3.69 -2.93 24.54
N ALA A 660 2.44 -3.38 24.62
CA ALA A 660 1.30 -2.80 23.90
C ALA A 660 0.60 -1.65 24.66
N LYS A 661 1.14 -1.23 25.81
CA LYS A 661 0.48 -0.26 26.71
C LYS A 661 0.69 1.18 26.27
N ASN A 662 -0.39 1.94 26.32
CA ASN A 662 -0.48 3.36 26.02
C ASN A 662 -0.11 3.68 24.57
N GLU A 663 -0.52 2.80 23.65
CA GLU A 663 -0.17 2.86 22.24
C GLU A 663 -1.36 2.74 21.29
N ALA A 664 -1.20 3.35 20.11
CA ALA A 664 -2.15 3.24 19.01
C ALA A 664 -1.59 2.31 17.92
N PHE A 665 -2.43 1.37 17.46
CA PHE A 665 -2.10 0.32 16.52
C PHE A 665 -3.16 0.18 15.42
N ASN A 666 -2.71 0.01 14.17
CA ASN A 666 -3.52 -0.50 13.08
C ASN A 666 -3.87 -1.97 13.29
N CYS A 667 -4.95 -2.45 12.67
CA CYS A 667 -5.38 -3.83 12.76
C CYS A 667 -5.99 -4.32 11.45
N THR A 668 -5.16 -4.87 10.55
CA THR A 668 -5.61 -5.48 9.29
C THR A 668 -5.05 -6.90 9.15
N ASN A 669 -5.61 -7.68 8.23
CA ASN A 669 -5.33 -9.11 8.06
C ASN A 669 -3.85 -9.45 7.76
N GLY A 670 -3.05 -8.47 7.32
CA GLY A 670 -1.64 -8.65 6.99
C GLY A 670 -1.38 -9.14 5.56
N ASP A 671 -2.44 -9.40 4.78
CA ASP A 671 -2.41 -9.67 3.34
C ASP A 671 -3.20 -8.63 2.53
N LEU A 672 -3.23 -8.79 1.20
CA LEU A 672 -3.92 -7.90 0.25
C LEU A 672 -4.77 -8.71 -0.74
N PHE A 673 -5.91 -8.17 -1.15
CA PHE A 673 -6.76 -8.76 -2.19
C PHE A 673 -7.21 -7.72 -3.23
N LYS A 674 -7.88 -8.19 -4.29
CA LYS A 674 -8.64 -7.37 -5.26
C LYS A 674 -10.11 -7.76 -5.16
N TRP A 675 -11.05 -6.82 -5.31
CA TRP A 675 -12.48 -7.17 -5.33
C TRP A 675 -12.82 -8.09 -6.51
N LYS A 676 -12.16 -7.96 -7.67
CA LYS A 676 -12.21 -8.89 -8.81
C LYS A 676 -12.04 -10.37 -8.45
N HIS A 677 -11.36 -10.69 -7.35
CA HIS A 677 -11.16 -12.07 -6.87
C HIS A 677 -12.21 -12.48 -5.83
N LEU A 678 -12.50 -11.64 -4.83
CA LEU A 678 -13.52 -11.97 -3.82
C LEU A 678 -14.94 -11.96 -4.39
N TRP A 679 -15.20 -11.20 -5.45
CA TRP A 679 -16.50 -11.19 -6.14
C TRP A 679 -16.83 -12.54 -6.79
N LYS A 680 -15.82 -13.18 -7.40
CA LYS A 680 -15.97 -14.55 -7.93
C LYS A 680 -16.27 -15.55 -6.81
N VAL A 681 -15.59 -15.40 -5.67
CA VAL A 681 -15.85 -16.23 -4.47
C VAL A 681 -17.27 -16.01 -3.93
N LEU A 682 -17.80 -14.79 -3.98
CA LEU A 682 -19.19 -14.50 -3.60
C LEU A 682 -20.19 -15.16 -4.56
N GLY A 683 -19.96 -15.06 -5.88
CA GLY A 683 -20.78 -15.75 -6.88
C GLY A 683 -20.72 -17.28 -6.74
N GLU A 684 -19.53 -17.85 -6.54
CA GLU A 684 -19.31 -19.26 -6.24
C GLU A 684 -20.10 -19.69 -4.99
N GLN A 685 -20.06 -18.90 -3.90
CA GLN A 685 -20.69 -19.20 -2.62
C GLN A 685 -22.22 -19.18 -2.63
N PHE A 686 -22.85 -18.37 -3.49
CA PHE A 686 -24.32 -18.32 -3.64
C PHE A 686 -24.82 -19.02 -4.92
N GLY A 687 -23.91 -19.59 -5.71
CA GLY A 687 -24.24 -20.20 -7.01
C GLY A 687 -24.87 -19.19 -7.99
N VAL A 688 -24.35 -17.96 -8.03
CA VAL A 688 -24.79 -16.86 -8.89
C VAL A 688 -23.72 -16.56 -9.93
N GLU A 689 -24.13 -16.36 -11.18
CA GLU A 689 -23.24 -15.90 -12.25
C GLU A 689 -22.73 -14.48 -11.94
N CYS A 690 -21.41 -14.30 -11.90
CA CYS A 690 -20.82 -12.97 -11.82
C CYS A 690 -20.89 -12.31 -13.19
N ALA A 691 -21.46 -11.10 -13.27
CA ALA A 691 -21.37 -10.31 -14.49
C ALA A 691 -19.90 -9.88 -14.74
N GLU A 692 -19.56 -9.63 -16.01
CA GLU A 692 -18.32 -8.94 -16.34
C GLU A 692 -18.35 -7.50 -15.80
N PHE A 693 -17.18 -6.97 -15.45
CA PHE A 693 -17.07 -5.60 -14.96
C PHE A 693 -16.89 -4.63 -16.13
N GLU A 694 -18.00 -4.01 -16.53
CA GLU A 694 -18.02 -2.93 -17.52
C GLU A 694 -17.76 -1.59 -16.82
N GLU A 695 -16.57 -0.99 -16.99
CA GLU A 695 -16.32 0.41 -16.60
C GLU A 695 -16.90 1.36 -17.65
N ASP A 696 -18.23 1.41 -17.76
CA ASP A 696 -18.90 2.43 -18.55
C ASP A 696 -18.63 3.82 -17.94
N LEU A 697 -18.06 4.70 -18.76
CA LEU A 697 -17.73 6.08 -18.43
C LEU A 697 -18.85 7.06 -18.81
N LEU A 698 -19.94 6.56 -19.41
CA LEU A 698 -21.05 7.34 -19.98
C LEU A 698 -22.38 7.16 -19.23
N THR A 699 -22.65 5.99 -18.63
CA THR A 699 -23.78 5.83 -17.70
C THR A 699 -23.42 6.26 -16.27
N PRO A 700 -24.40 6.76 -15.48
CA PRO A 700 -24.22 6.92 -14.05
C PRO A 700 -24.05 5.54 -13.39
N LYS A 701 -22.96 5.33 -12.64
CA LYS A 701 -22.80 4.12 -11.83
C LYS A 701 -23.95 3.99 -10.83
N LEU A 702 -24.68 2.89 -10.93
CA LEU A 702 -25.79 2.55 -10.03
C LEU A 702 -25.24 2.05 -8.69
N THR A 703 -25.61 2.71 -7.61
CA THR A 703 -25.31 2.31 -6.24
C THR A 703 -26.18 1.12 -5.81
N LEU A 704 -25.70 0.30 -4.87
CA LEU A 704 -26.53 -0.71 -4.23
C LEU A 704 -27.76 -0.09 -3.58
N GLU A 705 -27.64 1.13 -3.03
CA GLU A 705 -28.76 1.86 -2.44
C GLU A 705 -29.92 2.08 -3.42
N GLU A 706 -29.67 2.39 -4.71
CA GLU A 706 -30.74 2.51 -5.72
C GLU A 706 -31.16 1.13 -6.28
N ILE A 707 -30.24 0.17 -6.44
CA ILE A 707 -30.55 -1.18 -6.97
C ILE A 707 -31.42 -1.99 -5.98
N MET A 708 -31.23 -1.81 -4.67
CA MET A 708 -31.90 -2.57 -3.60
C MET A 708 -33.11 -1.86 -2.98
N LYS A 709 -33.31 -0.57 -3.27
CA LYS A 709 -34.34 0.33 -2.74
C LYS A 709 -35.73 -0.28 -2.56
N ASP A 710 -36.27 -0.89 -3.61
CA ASP A 710 -37.64 -1.44 -3.63
C ASP A 710 -37.69 -2.96 -3.36
N LYS A 711 -36.57 -3.57 -2.91
CA LYS A 711 -36.45 -5.03 -2.72
C LYS A 711 -37.00 -5.57 -1.39
N GLY A 712 -37.52 -4.72 -0.51
CA GLY A 712 -38.06 -5.12 0.80
C GLY A 712 -39.02 -6.33 0.74
N PRO A 713 -40.07 -6.32 -0.10
CA PRO A 713 -40.99 -7.45 -0.23
C PRO A 713 -40.34 -8.72 -0.78
N VAL A 714 -39.29 -8.60 -1.61
CA VAL A 714 -38.52 -9.75 -2.13
C VAL A 714 -37.68 -10.36 -1.01
N TRP A 715 -37.15 -9.53 -0.11
CA TRP A 715 -36.46 -10.01 1.09
C TRP A 715 -37.41 -10.71 2.08
N ASP A 716 -38.59 -10.14 2.32
CA ASP A 716 -39.62 -10.78 3.16
C ASP A 716 -40.02 -12.17 2.61
N GLU A 717 -40.08 -12.31 1.28
CA GLU A 717 -40.31 -13.59 0.58
C GLU A 717 -39.13 -14.58 0.76
N ILE A 718 -37.89 -14.13 0.55
CA ILE A 718 -36.68 -14.94 0.78
C ILE A 718 -36.61 -15.45 2.23
N VAL A 719 -36.90 -14.58 3.22
CA VAL A 719 -36.92 -14.92 4.64
C VAL A 719 -37.99 -15.97 4.95
N ARG A 720 -39.19 -15.81 4.37
CA ARG A 720 -40.30 -16.77 4.48
C ARG A 720 -39.95 -18.14 3.88
N GLU A 721 -39.30 -18.18 2.72
CA GLU A 721 -39.09 -19.44 1.97
C GLU A 721 -37.93 -20.28 2.48
N ASN A 722 -36.89 -19.65 3.04
CA ASN A 722 -35.69 -20.35 3.51
C ASN A 722 -35.68 -20.51 5.05
N GLU A 723 -36.80 -20.20 5.71
CA GLU A 723 -36.97 -20.22 7.17
C GLU A 723 -35.86 -19.44 7.90
N LEU A 724 -35.54 -18.24 7.41
CA LEU A 724 -34.47 -17.41 7.94
C LEU A 724 -34.87 -16.72 9.26
N LEU A 725 -33.89 -16.17 9.98
CA LEU A 725 -34.19 -15.28 11.10
C LEU A 725 -34.96 -14.04 10.59
N PRO A 726 -36.08 -13.66 11.24
CA PRO A 726 -36.91 -12.55 10.80
C PRO A 726 -36.13 -11.24 10.96
N THR A 727 -35.62 -10.76 9.83
CA THR A 727 -34.76 -9.57 9.69
C THR A 727 -35.29 -8.73 8.56
N LYS A 728 -35.34 -7.42 8.73
CA LYS A 728 -35.75 -6.54 7.64
C LYS A 728 -34.59 -6.20 6.73
N LEU A 729 -34.89 -5.85 5.48
CA LEU A 729 -33.86 -5.52 4.50
C LEU A 729 -32.98 -4.34 4.93
N GLU A 730 -33.56 -3.31 5.57
CA GLU A 730 -32.81 -2.15 6.08
C GLU A 730 -31.95 -2.44 7.33
N GLU A 731 -32.11 -3.60 7.95
CA GLU A 731 -31.33 -4.02 9.13
C GLU A 731 -30.07 -4.81 8.75
N VAL A 732 -30.11 -5.56 7.63
CA VAL A 732 -29.02 -6.43 7.16
C VAL A 732 -28.34 -5.95 5.87
N GLY A 733 -29.03 -5.14 5.05
CA GLY A 733 -28.53 -4.54 3.81
C GLY A 733 -28.04 -3.10 4.03
N VAL A 734 -26.79 -2.94 4.46
CA VAL A 734 -26.20 -1.62 4.76
C VAL A 734 -25.63 -0.97 3.49
N TRP A 735 -26.50 -0.69 2.52
CA TRP A 735 -26.12 -0.33 1.14
C TRP A 735 -25.14 0.84 1.05
N TRP A 736 -25.46 1.97 1.69
CA TRP A 736 -24.60 3.17 1.70
C TRP A 736 -23.15 2.87 2.12
N PHE A 737 -22.93 1.92 3.02
CA PHE A 737 -21.59 1.56 3.49
C PHE A 737 -20.85 0.73 2.45
N ALA A 738 -21.53 -0.24 1.81
CA ALA A 738 -20.97 -0.98 0.70
C ALA A 738 -20.63 -0.06 -0.49
N ASP A 739 -21.50 0.90 -0.81
CA ASP A 739 -21.26 1.93 -1.83
C ASP A 739 -20.07 2.83 -1.47
N VAL A 740 -19.87 3.20 -0.20
CA VAL A 740 -18.67 3.94 0.26
C VAL A 740 -17.38 3.11 0.15
N VAL A 741 -17.43 1.79 0.43
CA VAL A 741 -16.25 0.91 0.34
C VAL A 741 -15.88 0.58 -1.10
N LEU A 742 -16.86 0.24 -1.93
CA LEU A 742 -16.66 -0.13 -3.33
C LEU A 742 -16.55 1.10 -4.25
N GLY A 743 -16.98 2.27 -3.77
CA GLY A 743 -16.81 3.58 -4.40
C GLY A 743 -15.44 4.25 -4.17
N LYS A 744 -14.49 3.60 -3.48
CA LYS A 744 -13.12 4.13 -3.24
C LYS A 744 -12.49 4.61 -4.58
N LYS A 745 -11.91 5.83 -4.58
CA LYS A 745 -11.25 6.44 -5.75
C LYS A 745 -9.72 6.35 -5.72
N VAL A 746 -9.16 5.92 -4.59
CA VAL A 746 -7.75 5.62 -4.36
C VAL A 746 -7.71 4.36 -3.50
N SER A 747 -6.69 3.52 -3.66
CA SER A 747 -6.46 2.42 -2.72
C SER A 747 -6.12 3.00 -1.35
N HIS A 748 -6.81 2.53 -0.31
CA HIS A 748 -6.54 2.86 1.09
C HIS A 748 -6.02 1.58 1.73
N LEU A 749 -4.82 1.62 2.33
CA LEU A 749 -4.14 0.48 2.94
C LEU A 749 -3.47 0.93 4.24
N SER A 750 -3.44 0.06 5.25
CA SER A 750 -2.82 0.33 6.55
C SER A 750 -1.64 -0.60 6.83
N SER A 751 -0.57 -0.05 7.41
CA SER A 751 0.62 -0.80 7.79
C SER A 751 0.38 -1.57 9.10
N MET A 752 0.75 -2.85 9.12
CA MET A 752 0.78 -3.69 10.32
C MET A 752 2.19 -3.79 10.95
N ASN A 753 3.14 -2.94 10.53
CA ASN A 753 4.51 -3.02 11.01
C ASN A 753 4.61 -2.75 12.52
N LYS A 754 3.98 -1.68 13.02
CA LYS A 754 4.06 -1.30 14.43
C LYS A 754 3.55 -2.42 15.34
N SER A 755 2.39 -3.00 15.05
CA SER A 755 1.83 -4.12 15.82
C SER A 755 2.80 -5.32 15.84
N LYS A 756 3.40 -5.67 14.70
CA LYS A 756 4.40 -6.76 14.60
C LYS A 756 5.71 -6.45 15.35
N GLU A 757 6.17 -5.21 15.30
CA GLU A 757 7.36 -4.72 16.00
C GLU A 757 7.17 -4.73 17.53
N HIS A 758 5.93 -4.59 18.01
CA HIS A 758 5.54 -4.75 19.42
C HIS A 758 5.15 -6.19 19.79
N GLY A 759 5.25 -7.15 18.86
CA GLY A 759 5.05 -8.59 19.12
C GLY A 759 3.73 -9.20 18.62
N PHE A 760 2.77 -8.41 18.13
CA PHE A 760 1.53 -8.94 17.55
C PHE A 760 1.78 -9.53 16.16
N LEU A 761 1.95 -10.85 16.10
CA LEU A 761 2.14 -11.62 14.87
C LEU A 761 0.83 -12.25 14.33
N GLY A 762 -0.32 -11.87 14.89
CA GLY A 762 -1.63 -12.29 14.40
C GLY A 762 -1.86 -11.84 12.95
N PHE A 763 -2.44 -12.73 12.14
CA PHE A 763 -2.81 -12.46 10.75
C PHE A 763 -4.01 -13.33 10.35
N ARG A 764 -4.58 -13.05 9.18
CA ARG A 764 -5.58 -13.90 8.52
C ARG A 764 -5.32 -13.92 7.02
N ASN A 765 -5.74 -15.00 6.34
CA ASN A 765 -5.86 -14.96 4.89
C ASN A 765 -7.22 -14.33 4.54
N SER A 766 -7.22 -13.20 3.83
CA SER A 766 -8.46 -12.45 3.55
C SER A 766 -9.48 -13.24 2.72
N LYS A 767 -9.05 -14.16 1.83
CA LYS A 767 -10.00 -15.03 1.09
C LYS A 767 -10.64 -16.08 2.01
N THR A 768 -9.87 -16.72 2.88
CA THR A 768 -10.40 -17.72 3.83
C THR A 768 -11.30 -17.06 4.88
N SER A 769 -10.89 -15.89 5.40
CA SER A 769 -11.70 -15.03 6.26
C SER A 769 -13.05 -14.70 5.59
N TYR A 770 -13.02 -14.14 4.38
CA TYR A 770 -14.22 -13.79 3.61
C TYR A 770 -15.20 -14.96 3.47
N ILE A 771 -14.71 -16.16 3.16
CA ILE A 771 -15.52 -17.39 3.09
C ILE A 771 -16.09 -17.75 4.47
N SER A 772 -15.25 -17.80 5.51
CA SER A 772 -15.68 -18.16 6.86
C SER A 772 -16.79 -17.25 7.40
N TRP A 773 -16.74 -15.95 7.07
CA TRP A 773 -17.79 -15.01 7.46
C TRP A 773 -19.07 -15.16 6.64
N ILE A 774 -19.00 -15.48 5.34
CA ILE A 774 -20.18 -15.88 4.54
C ILE A 774 -20.84 -17.12 5.15
N ASP A 775 -20.04 -18.16 5.45
CA ASP A 775 -20.55 -19.40 6.01
C ASP A 775 -21.16 -19.19 7.42
N LYS A 776 -20.63 -18.25 8.22
CA LYS A 776 -21.23 -17.85 9.51
C LYS A 776 -22.55 -17.07 9.32
N MET A 777 -22.69 -16.24 8.29
CA MET A 777 -23.99 -15.60 7.94
C MET A 777 -25.07 -16.65 7.57
N LYS A 778 -24.68 -17.72 6.87
CA LYS A 778 -25.55 -18.87 6.53
C LYS A 778 -25.89 -19.73 7.74
N ALA A 779 -24.89 -20.09 8.56
CA ALA A 779 -25.06 -20.95 9.72
C ALA A 779 -26.07 -20.38 10.75
N PHE A 780 -26.04 -19.06 10.96
CA PHE A 780 -27.03 -18.36 11.79
C PHE A 780 -28.32 -17.97 11.05
N LYS A 781 -28.56 -18.52 9.85
CA LYS A 781 -29.75 -18.29 9.02
C LYS A 781 -30.10 -16.80 8.80
N ILE A 782 -29.12 -15.95 8.55
CA ILE A 782 -29.38 -14.58 8.07
C ILE A 782 -29.58 -14.56 6.55
N VAL A 783 -28.96 -15.51 5.85
CA VAL A 783 -29.09 -15.80 4.42
C VAL A 783 -29.19 -17.33 4.24
N PRO A 784 -29.65 -17.83 3.07
CA PRO A 784 -29.60 -19.25 2.71
C PRO A 784 -28.17 -19.75 2.42
#